data_AF-A0AAU9TTD4-F1
#
_entry.id   AF-A0AAU9TTD4-F1
#
_cell.length_a   1.000
_cell.length_b   1.000
_cell.length_c   1.000
_cell.angle_alpha   90.00
_cell.angle_beta   90.00
_cell.angle_gamma   90.00
#
_symmetry.space_group_name_H-M   'P 1'
#
loop_
_entity.id
_entity.type
_entity.pdbx_description
1 polymer ?
#
loop_
_entity_poly.entity_id
_entity_poly.type
_entity_poly.pdbx_seq_one_letter_code
_entity_poly.pdbx_strand_id
1 'polypeptide(L)'
;MKQRSLKPKEKRCSCNQTEKEQLVAVAGCSDDLAAVSVLPDNWVPRSSGPILRKFLVEQEKNHEDVLKNIAKEAQSINNDIDEKVRNIAEIMLSDIRQNNTVIEVVIEKCRSNNKPLSIEDRNKALEQLTKLSTQQTEELIKFRQEAFGLERLRADGLRDIFRCNFQRLIAIGYKPPRDLLHDLDEQIYEINHQLLSNCRAYIDLEARLRLQLDELIVHARSKLNALCLCATEIVRGGSSLPWVKCLNFSQKEFDSNINKSQTLKDDSSLITTDFEEIKNNVCEVVETYNTACFKLFKKISEQLDNLYNNITVDRLSAHKSSAEAFDDAVDVISKYPVYNSLGKSEYNIIYTHVTDLQNKFSSLIKCIYETHLILTDLSHIWDNHANRLALVQKFTNLGLEDMQTNQDVLELSNEVNFNIALEQMRCAPDPDKLQQQFDVVTNYISKKFETYCQQREVENTKLEDFMKLSLTMSQILQSEFYCLLDKHPKVTTQPNETSNTPIDSKPYIEEPLLPLRIPLVQLILQTQLQEQEIIECRNSYLESFESICLTIPEILNRHAREWVDKKCSLVNMRSTLKLMSHSVRAERIKAGREVRLTELRFHDSRLNSHLDAVYNLLDRLPIEASEFLAIDAPELYPFCKWINDIKTNIDMIMANESNDSEFKRLKMTSYRLRLLKYRQLFEESLDSAIIEYKRLIEVDVQQTRISNLRFMSRLKLFFEGGKYAAAEVLRSCNALVKAGDALESCFHRTMDALHQRRTQLLALADQQMLPLQRIVEETYKYGAKTAFDKNKLPQNKTK
;
A
#
# COMPACT_ATOMS: atom_id res chain seq x y z
N MET A 1 -71.56 -10.26 -44.54
CA MET A 1 -71.34 -9.81 -45.93
C MET A 1 -70.09 -10.52 -46.44
N LYS A 2 -70.13 -11.67 -47.12
CA LYS A 2 -70.52 -11.97 -48.51
C LYS A 2 -69.79 -11.13 -49.60
N GLN A 3 -69.10 -11.88 -50.49
CA GLN A 3 -68.63 -11.57 -51.85
C GLN A 3 -67.28 -10.81 -51.96
N ARG A 4 -66.41 -11.04 -52.96
CA ARG A 4 -66.34 -12.01 -54.07
C ARG A 4 -64.90 -12.03 -54.63
N SER A 5 -64.47 -13.23 -55.00
CA SER A 5 -63.49 -13.59 -56.03
C SER A 5 -63.20 -12.57 -57.16
N LEU A 6 -61.91 -12.33 -57.43
CA LEU A 6 -61.37 -12.04 -58.76
C LEU A 6 -60.03 -12.80 -58.94
N LYS A 7 -60.02 -13.76 -59.87
CA LYS A 7 -58.81 -14.38 -60.45
C LYS A 7 -58.15 -13.38 -61.42
N PRO A 8 -56.83 -13.48 -61.63
CA PRO A 8 -56.39 -13.67 -63.01
C PRO A 8 -55.26 -14.70 -63.19
N LYS A 9 -55.55 -15.62 -64.11
CA LYS A 9 -54.72 -16.23 -65.17
C LYS A 9 -53.25 -16.55 -64.88
N GLU A 10 -53.03 -17.86 -64.80
CA GLU A 10 -51.80 -18.60 -65.08
C GLU A 10 -51.09 -18.12 -66.37
N LYS A 11 -49.78 -17.87 -66.26
CA LYS A 11 -48.83 -18.15 -67.35
C LYS A 11 -47.88 -19.24 -66.86
N ARG A 12 -47.94 -20.38 -67.53
CA ARG A 12 -47.02 -21.51 -67.38
C ARG A 12 -45.61 -21.06 -67.70
N CYS A 13 -44.68 -21.29 -66.77
CA CYS A 13 -43.26 -21.42 -67.08
C CYS A 13 -42.81 -22.75 -66.49
N SER A 14 -42.56 -23.71 -67.38
CA SER A 14 -41.99 -25.02 -67.09
C SER A 14 -40.49 -24.85 -66.82
N CYS A 15 -40.10 -24.85 -65.55
CA CYS A 15 -38.71 -25.03 -65.13
C CYS A 15 -38.73 -25.92 -63.89
N ASN A 16 -37.87 -26.93 -63.92
CA ASN A 16 -37.85 -28.10 -63.05
C ASN A 16 -38.02 -27.81 -61.56
N GLN A 17 -38.82 -28.67 -60.92
CA GLN A 17 -38.86 -28.85 -59.48
C GLN A 17 -37.49 -29.35 -59.00
N THR A 18 -36.71 -28.45 -58.42
CA THR A 18 -35.76 -28.81 -57.36
C THR A 18 -36.25 -28.10 -56.11
N GLU A 19 -36.55 -28.91 -55.09
CA GLU A 19 -36.90 -28.48 -53.75
C GLU A 19 -35.93 -27.38 -53.30
N LYS A 20 -36.44 -26.16 -53.12
CA LYS A 20 -35.73 -25.15 -52.35
C LYS A 20 -35.87 -25.56 -50.89
N GLU A 21 -34.93 -26.37 -50.42
CA GLU A 21 -34.59 -26.38 -49.01
C GLU A 21 -34.33 -24.94 -48.59
N GLN A 22 -35.13 -24.43 -47.65
CA GLN A 22 -34.74 -23.27 -46.88
C GLN A 22 -33.47 -23.66 -46.12
N LEU A 23 -32.31 -23.37 -46.70
CA LEU A 23 -31.04 -23.40 -46.00
C LEU A 23 -31.10 -22.35 -44.90
N VAL A 24 -31.54 -22.77 -43.72
CA VAL A 24 -31.21 -22.10 -42.47
C VAL A 24 -29.70 -22.25 -42.34
N ALA A 25 -28.96 -21.17 -42.58
CA ALA A 25 -27.51 -21.15 -42.42
C ALA A 25 -27.18 -21.56 -40.97
N VAL A 26 -26.56 -22.72 -40.82
CA VAL A 26 -25.99 -23.19 -39.56
C VAL A 26 -24.64 -22.49 -39.41
N ALA A 27 -24.48 -21.69 -38.36
CA ALA A 27 -23.23 -20.98 -38.09
C ALA A 27 -22.07 -21.98 -37.91
N GLY A 28 -20.97 -21.78 -38.65
CA GLY A 28 -19.73 -22.57 -38.50
C GLY A 28 -19.44 -23.55 -39.63
N CYS A 29 -19.97 -23.34 -40.84
CA CYS A 29 -19.55 -24.11 -42.01
C CYS A 29 -18.11 -23.73 -42.43
N SER A 30 -17.33 -24.68 -42.93
CA SER A 30 -16.02 -24.40 -43.55
C SER A 30 -16.09 -23.38 -44.70
N ASP A 31 -17.28 -23.24 -45.30
CA ASP A 31 -17.55 -22.33 -46.40
C ASP A 31 -17.69 -20.87 -45.95
N ASP A 32 -17.95 -20.59 -44.67
CA ASP A 32 -18.04 -19.21 -44.15
C ASP A 32 -16.65 -18.54 -44.11
N LEU A 33 -15.62 -19.30 -43.74
CA LEU A 33 -14.22 -18.85 -43.76
C LEU A 33 -13.76 -18.59 -45.19
N ALA A 34 -14.15 -19.43 -46.14
CA ALA A 34 -13.89 -19.23 -47.56
C ALA A 34 -14.64 -17.98 -48.09
N ALA A 35 -15.90 -17.79 -47.73
CA ALA A 35 -16.69 -16.62 -48.15
C ALA A 35 -16.14 -15.30 -47.60
N VAL A 36 -15.66 -15.27 -46.35
CA VAL A 36 -15.04 -14.08 -45.75
C VAL A 36 -13.66 -13.78 -46.37
N SER A 37 -12.89 -14.82 -46.73
CA SER A 37 -11.57 -14.66 -47.37
C SER A 37 -11.60 -14.11 -48.80
N VAL A 38 -12.78 -14.12 -49.45
CA VAL A 38 -13.00 -13.64 -50.82
C VAL A 38 -13.42 -12.16 -50.86
N LEU A 39 -13.66 -11.53 -49.70
CA LEU A 39 -13.98 -10.10 -49.65
C LEU A 39 -12.72 -9.26 -49.96
N PRO A 40 -12.82 -8.26 -50.86
CA PRO A 40 -11.72 -7.33 -51.12
C PRO A 40 -11.27 -6.61 -49.84
N ASP A 41 -9.97 -6.36 -49.67
CA ASP A 41 -9.39 -5.67 -48.50
C ASP A 41 -9.99 -4.27 -48.22
N ASN A 42 -10.63 -3.69 -49.24
CA ASN A 42 -11.30 -2.39 -49.25
C ASN A 42 -12.84 -2.50 -49.30
N TRP A 43 -13.41 -3.64 -48.92
CA TRP A 43 -14.85 -3.82 -48.83
C TRP A 43 -15.43 -2.97 -47.69
N VAL A 44 -16.02 -1.83 -48.06
CA VAL A 44 -16.83 -1.02 -47.15
C VAL A 44 -18.27 -1.53 -47.25
N PRO A 45 -18.91 -1.97 -46.15
CA PRO A 45 -20.29 -2.39 -46.17
C PRO A 45 -21.14 -1.26 -46.77
N ARG A 46 -21.86 -1.54 -47.87
CA ARG A 46 -22.86 -0.58 -48.38
C ARG A 46 -23.84 -0.31 -47.24
N SER A 47 -23.87 0.94 -46.77
CA SER A 47 -24.72 1.49 -45.70
C SER A 47 -25.72 0.48 -45.14
N SER A 48 -25.49 0.03 -43.90
CA SER A 48 -26.34 -0.90 -43.17
C SER A 48 -27.81 -0.61 -43.43
N GLY A 49 -28.49 -1.53 -44.13
CA GLY A 49 -29.91 -1.40 -44.41
C GLY A 49 -30.71 -1.19 -43.12
N PRO A 50 -31.93 -0.62 -43.19
CA PRO A 50 -32.72 -0.28 -42.01
C PRO A 50 -32.97 -1.47 -41.07
N ILE A 51 -32.91 -2.70 -41.58
CA ILE A 51 -33.01 -3.94 -40.80
C ILE A 51 -31.76 -4.18 -39.93
N LEU A 52 -30.56 -4.09 -40.52
CA LEU A 52 -29.30 -4.29 -39.78
C LEU A 52 -29.11 -3.18 -38.73
N ARG A 53 -29.50 -1.94 -39.04
CA ARG A 53 -29.47 -0.85 -38.05
C ARG A 53 -30.41 -1.12 -36.87
N LYS A 54 -31.64 -1.59 -37.13
CA LYS A 54 -32.58 -1.97 -36.06
C LYS A 54 -32.02 -3.12 -35.20
N PHE A 55 -31.40 -4.11 -35.83
CA PHE A 55 -30.77 -5.23 -35.14
C PHE A 55 -29.59 -4.78 -34.25
N LEU A 56 -28.71 -3.91 -34.73
CA LEU A 56 -27.58 -3.38 -33.94
C LEU A 56 -28.07 -2.55 -32.74
N VAL A 57 -29.11 -1.72 -32.93
CA VAL A 57 -29.74 -0.96 -31.82
C VAL A 57 -30.40 -1.89 -30.81
N GLU A 58 -31.01 -2.99 -31.26
CA GLU A 58 -31.58 -4.00 -30.37
C GLU A 58 -30.49 -4.74 -29.57
N GLN A 59 -29.37 -5.10 -30.21
CA GLN A 59 -28.22 -5.69 -29.52
C GLN A 59 -27.55 -4.75 -28.52
N GLU A 60 -27.39 -3.47 -28.88
CA GLU A 60 -26.89 -2.42 -27.97
C GLU A 60 -27.79 -2.30 -26.74
N LYS A 61 -29.10 -2.21 -26.94
CA LYS A 61 -30.06 -2.14 -25.85
C LYS A 61 -30.00 -3.39 -24.96
N ASN A 62 -29.95 -4.57 -25.55
CA ASN A 62 -29.82 -5.82 -24.80
C ASN A 62 -28.51 -5.87 -24.00
N HIS A 63 -27.42 -5.35 -24.57
CA HIS A 63 -26.12 -5.24 -23.90
C HIS A 63 -26.20 -4.28 -22.70
N GLU A 64 -26.77 -3.10 -22.87
CA GLU A 64 -27.00 -2.14 -21.77
C GLU A 64 -27.91 -2.72 -20.68
N ASP A 65 -28.96 -3.45 -21.06
CA ASP A 65 -29.87 -4.07 -20.11
C ASP A 65 -29.16 -5.15 -19.28
N VAL A 66 -28.22 -5.90 -19.85
CA VAL A 66 -27.36 -6.82 -19.08
C VAL A 66 -26.43 -6.06 -18.14
N LEU A 67 -25.80 -4.97 -18.59
CA LEU A 67 -24.94 -4.15 -17.70
C LEU A 67 -25.74 -3.55 -16.53
N LYS A 68 -26.97 -3.07 -16.77
CA LYS A 68 -27.88 -2.61 -15.71
C LYS A 68 -28.25 -3.72 -14.74
N ASN A 69 -28.46 -4.94 -15.23
CA ASN A 69 -28.72 -6.10 -14.38
C ASN A 69 -27.49 -6.45 -13.52
N ILE A 70 -26.27 -6.43 -14.07
CA ILE A 70 -25.02 -6.62 -13.31
C ILE A 70 -24.94 -5.59 -12.18
N ALA A 71 -25.14 -4.31 -12.49
CA ALA A 71 -25.08 -3.23 -11.49
C ALA A 71 -26.12 -3.43 -10.37
N LYS A 72 -27.35 -3.82 -10.72
CA LYS A 72 -28.42 -4.09 -9.75
C LYS A 72 -28.11 -5.29 -8.86
N GLU A 73 -27.61 -6.38 -9.43
CA GLU A 73 -27.23 -7.58 -8.67
C GLU A 73 -26.03 -7.29 -7.76
N ALA A 74 -25.01 -6.59 -8.27
CA ALA A 74 -23.85 -6.17 -7.48
C ALA A 74 -24.25 -5.26 -6.31
N GLN A 75 -25.16 -4.29 -6.55
CA GLN A 75 -25.71 -3.43 -5.51
C GLN A 75 -26.48 -4.24 -4.46
N SER A 76 -27.23 -5.27 -4.87
CA SER A 76 -27.93 -6.16 -3.94
C SER A 76 -26.97 -6.91 -3.03
N ILE A 77 -25.85 -7.42 -3.58
CA ILE A 77 -24.79 -8.09 -2.77
C ILE A 77 -24.13 -7.09 -1.83
N ASN A 78 -23.81 -5.89 -2.30
CA ASN A 78 -23.19 -4.86 -1.48
C ASN A 78 -24.07 -4.50 -0.27
N ASN A 79 -25.37 -4.28 -0.51
CA ASN A 79 -26.32 -3.96 0.55
C ASN A 79 -26.46 -5.08 1.59
N ASP A 80 -26.58 -6.35 1.16
CA ASP A 80 -26.66 -7.50 2.07
C ASP A 80 -25.41 -7.64 2.94
N ILE A 81 -24.22 -7.47 2.34
CA ILE A 81 -22.96 -7.52 3.09
C ILE A 81 -22.81 -6.30 4.00
N ASP A 82 -23.18 -5.10 3.57
CA ASP A 82 -23.13 -3.88 4.38
C ASP A 82 -24.06 -3.97 5.60
N GLU A 83 -25.23 -4.59 5.44
CA GLU A 83 -26.15 -4.85 6.55
C GLU A 83 -25.55 -5.84 7.55
N LYS A 84 -24.91 -6.91 7.07
CA LYS A 84 -24.20 -7.88 7.94
C LYS A 84 -23.02 -7.23 8.67
N VAL A 85 -22.22 -6.42 7.99
CA VAL A 85 -21.12 -5.66 8.59
C VAL A 85 -21.65 -4.68 9.65
N ARG A 86 -22.78 -4.01 9.37
CA ARG A 86 -23.43 -3.12 10.35
C ARG A 86 -23.89 -3.89 11.59
N ASN A 87 -24.51 -5.05 11.41
CA ASN A 87 -24.97 -5.88 12.53
C ASN A 87 -23.81 -6.32 13.44
N ILE A 88 -22.69 -6.78 12.88
CA ILE A 88 -21.51 -7.15 13.70
C ILE A 88 -20.89 -5.93 14.39
N ALA A 89 -20.92 -4.75 13.75
CA ALA A 89 -20.41 -3.52 14.33
C ALA A 89 -21.29 -3.03 15.50
N GLU A 90 -22.62 -3.14 15.39
CA GLU A 90 -23.56 -2.80 16.45
C GLU A 90 -23.40 -3.72 17.67
N ILE A 91 -23.21 -5.02 17.44
CA ILE A 91 -22.90 -5.99 18.51
C ILE A 91 -21.61 -5.59 19.22
N MET A 92 -20.52 -5.34 18.47
CA MET A 92 -19.24 -4.91 19.04
C MET A 92 -19.37 -3.61 19.86
N LEU A 93 -20.14 -2.64 19.37
CA LEU A 93 -20.37 -1.38 20.09
C LEU A 93 -21.16 -1.61 21.39
N SER A 94 -22.12 -2.53 21.39
CA SER A 94 -22.85 -2.94 22.60
C SER A 94 -21.90 -3.59 23.62
N ASP A 95 -21.03 -4.48 23.17
CA ASP A 95 -20.06 -5.19 24.02
C ASP A 95 -19.04 -4.22 24.63
N ILE A 96 -18.53 -3.25 23.84
CA ILE A 96 -17.65 -2.18 24.34
C ILE A 96 -18.35 -1.35 25.42
N ARG A 97 -19.61 -0.96 25.19
CA ARG A 97 -20.38 -0.19 26.19
C ARG A 97 -20.60 -1.00 27.47
N GLN A 98 -20.96 -2.27 27.34
CA GLN A 98 -21.12 -3.15 28.49
C GLN A 98 -19.80 -3.30 29.26
N ASN A 99 -18.68 -3.54 28.59
CA ASN A 99 -17.37 -3.65 29.23
C ASN A 99 -16.97 -2.36 29.94
N ASN A 100 -17.23 -1.19 29.35
CA ASN A 100 -17.00 0.10 30.02
C ASN A 100 -17.83 0.23 31.30
N THR A 101 -19.10 -0.19 31.29
CA THR A 101 -19.92 -0.20 32.52
C THR A 101 -19.38 -1.16 33.57
N VAL A 102 -18.88 -2.34 33.17
CA VAL A 102 -18.28 -3.31 34.10
C VAL A 102 -17.00 -2.74 34.72
N ILE A 103 -16.14 -2.07 33.94
CA ILE A 103 -14.93 -1.40 34.44
C ILE A 103 -15.29 -0.36 35.50
N GLU A 104 -16.26 0.52 35.22
CA GLU A 104 -16.69 1.52 36.20
C GLU A 104 -17.34 0.89 37.44
N VAL A 105 -18.10 -0.21 37.31
CA VAL A 105 -18.64 -0.96 38.46
C VAL A 105 -17.51 -1.58 39.32
N VAL A 106 -16.43 -2.07 38.71
CA VAL A 106 -15.25 -2.58 39.45
C VAL A 106 -14.62 -1.45 40.25
N ILE A 107 -14.45 -0.27 39.64
CA ILE A 107 -13.91 0.92 40.31
C ILE A 107 -14.82 1.37 41.46
N GLU A 108 -16.13 1.43 41.24
CA GLU A 108 -17.09 1.92 42.24
C GLU A 108 -17.25 0.96 43.44
N LYS A 109 -17.12 -0.35 43.22
CA LYS A 109 -17.03 -1.35 44.30
C LYS A 109 -15.81 -1.14 45.19
N CYS A 110 -14.69 -0.69 44.62
CA CYS A 110 -13.51 -0.34 45.40
C CYS A 110 -13.68 0.98 46.17
N ARG A 111 -14.57 1.87 45.71
CA ARG A 111 -14.84 3.18 46.35
C ARG A 111 -15.74 3.09 47.59
N SER A 112 -16.66 2.13 47.63
CA SER A 112 -17.80 2.12 48.57
C SER A 112 -17.45 1.89 50.05
N ASN A 113 -16.18 1.61 50.38
CA ASN A 113 -15.77 1.26 51.75
C ASN A 113 -15.27 2.43 52.60
N ASN A 114 -15.19 3.68 52.10
CA ASN A 114 -14.69 4.89 52.80
C ASN A 114 -13.33 4.72 53.54
N LYS A 115 -12.65 3.59 53.33
CA LYS A 115 -11.35 3.23 53.87
C LYS A 115 -10.38 3.14 52.71
N PRO A 116 -9.08 3.38 52.94
CA PRO A 116 -8.06 3.16 51.92
C PRO A 116 -8.19 1.74 51.36
N LEU A 117 -8.18 1.63 50.04
CA LEU A 117 -8.25 0.33 49.36
C LEU A 117 -7.02 -0.50 49.76
N SER A 118 -7.25 -1.72 50.25
CA SER A 118 -6.15 -2.61 50.60
C SER A 118 -5.33 -2.98 49.34
N ILE A 119 -4.03 -3.23 49.49
CA ILE A 119 -3.16 -3.62 48.37
C ILE A 119 -3.68 -4.91 47.71
N GLU A 120 -4.23 -5.83 48.51
CA GLU A 120 -4.80 -7.09 48.06
C GLU A 120 -6.06 -6.87 47.19
N ASP A 121 -6.99 -6.04 47.65
CA ASP A 121 -8.20 -5.69 46.89
C ASP A 121 -7.86 -4.94 45.60
N ARG A 122 -6.86 -4.05 45.65
CA ARG A 122 -6.35 -3.35 44.45
C ARG A 122 -5.80 -4.33 43.44
N ASN A 123 -4.94 -5.26 43.86
CA ASN A 123 -4.35 -6.25 42.96
C ASN A 123 -5.43 -7.16 42.35
N LYS A 124 -6.44 -7.55 43.14
CA LYS A 124 -7.58 -8.32 42.66
C LYS A 124 -8.43 -7.55 41.64
N ALA A 125 -8.66 -6.26 41.84
CA ALA A 125 -9.35 -5.40 40.87
C ALA A 125 -8.53 -5.23 39.58
N LEU A 126 -7.21 -5.07 39.69
CA LEU A 126 -6.30 -5.01 38.53
C LEU A 126 -6.27 -6.31 37.72
N GLU A 127 -6.33 -7.46 38.38
CA GLU A 127 -6.44 -8.77 37.72
C GLU A 127 -7.78 -8.88 36.96
N GLN A 128 -8.88 -8.43 37.56
CA GLN A 128 -10.20 -8.39 36.88
C GLN A 128 -10.18 -7.46 35.66
N LEU A 129 -9.58 -6.26 35.77
CA LEU A 129 -9.45 -5.33 34.65
C LEU A 129 -8.57 -5.90 33.54
N THR A 130 -7.49 -6.59 33.89
CA THR A 130 -6.61 -7.23 32.90
C THR A 130 -7.34 -8.36 32.18
N LYS A 131 -8.15 -9.14 32.89
CA LYS A 131 -8.98 -10.19 32.28
C LYS A 131 -10.03 -9.61 31.30
N LEU A 132 -10.71 -8.53 31.69
CA LEU A 132 -11.67 -7.83 30.81
C LEU A 132 -10.98 -7.27 29.56
N SER A 133 -9.80 -6.65 29.74
CA SER A 133 -8.97 -6.16 28.63
C SER A 133 -8.60 -7.25 27.63
N THR A 134 -8.17 -8.41 28.13
CA THR A 134 -7.82 -9.53 27.25
C THR A 134 -9.03 -10.06 26.49
N GLN A 135 -10.18 -10.18 27.15
CA GLN A 135 -11.44 -10.62 26.52
C GLN A 135 -11.87 -9.64 25.41
N GLN A 136 -11.84 -8.34 25.69
CA GLN A 136 -12.22 -7.32 24.71
C GLN A 136 -11.23 -7.25 23.53
N THR A 137 -9.94 -7.51 23.76
CA THR A 137 -8.95 -7.62 22.69
C THR A 137 -9.24 -8.82 21.79
N GLU A 138 -9.63 -9.96 22.36
CA GLU A 138 -10.05 -11.15 21.60
C GLU A 138 -11.34 -10.89 20.79
N GLU A 139 -12.32 -10.19 21.37
CA GLU A 139 -13.55 -9.77 20.69
C GLU A 139 -13.25 -8.83 19.50
N LEU A 140 -12.34 -7.87 19.65
CA LEU A 140 -11.89 -6.99 18.55
C LEU A 140 -11.24 -7.77 17.41
N ILE A 141 -10.38 -8.74 17.74
CA ILE A 141 -9.75 -9.62 16.75
C ILE A 141 -10.81 -10.45 16.03
N LYS A 142 -11.81 -10.96 16.75
CA LYS A 142 -12.92 -11.74 16.20
C LYS A 142 -13.78 -10.89 15.25
N PHE A 143 -14.14 -9.66 15.64
CA PHE A 143 -14.83 -8.70 14.79
C PHE A 143 -14.10 -8.49 13.46
N ARG A 144 -12.78 -8.23 13.50
CA ARG A 144 -11.97 -8.06 12.27
C ARG A 144 -12.01 -9.31 11.39
N GLN A 145 -11.88 -10.50 11.98
CA GLN A 145 -11.92 -11.76 11.24
C GLN A 145 -13.28 -12.00 10.58
N GLU A 146 -14.37 -11.71 11.28
CA GLU A 146 -15.74 -11.80 10.74
C GLU A 146 -15.96 -10.79 9.61
N ALA A 147 -15.52 -9.53 9.78
CA ALA A 147 -15.58 -8.51 8.74
C ALA A 147 -14.79 -8.93 7.47
N PHE A 148 -13.61 -9.51 7.62
CA PHE A 148 -12.84 -10.05 6.49
C PHE A 148 -13.54 -11.23 5.82
N GLY A 149 -14.20 -12.09 6.60
CA GLY A 149 -15.04 -13.16 6.06
C GLY A 149 -16.16 -12.61 5.18
N LEU A 150 -16.82 -11.53 5.62
CA LEU A 150 -17.88 -10.86 4.87
C LEU A 150 -17.36 -10.20 3.58
N GLU A 151 -16.19 -9.55 3.58
CA GLU A 151 -15.60 -9.01 2.34
C GLU A 151 -15.20 -10.11 1.36
N ARG A 152 -14.78 -11.28 1.85
CA ARG A 152 -14.51 -12.44 0.99
C ARG A 152 -15.79 -12.95 0.33
N LEU A 153 -16.89 -13.03 1.08
CA LEU A 153 -18.21 -13.38 0.53
C LEU A 153 -18.68 -12.35 -0.51
N ARG A 154 -18.45 -11.06 -0.27
CA ARG A 154 -18.69 -10.00 -1.27
C ARG A 154 -17.89 -10.24 -2.54
N ALA A 155 -16.59 -10.48 -2.43
CA ALA A 155 -15.72 -10.73 -3.57
C ALA A 155 -16.15 -11.97 -4.38
N ASP A 156 -16.47 -13.07 -3.70
CA ASP A 156 -16.93 -14.30 -4.34
C ASP A 156 -18.29 -14.08 -5.05
N GLY A 157 -19.23 -13.38 -4.41
CA GLY A 157 -20.53 -13.05 -4.99
C GLY A 157 -20.44 -12.16 -6.22
N LEU A 158 -19.61 -11.12 -6.18
CA LEU A 158 -19.35 -10.26 -7.34
C LEU A 158 -18.70 -11.05 -8.48
N ARG A 159 -17.70 -11.90 -8.18
CA ARG A 159 -17.05 -12.75 -9.19
C ARG A 159 -18.05 -13.64 -9.93
N ASP A 160 -19.01 -14.22 -9.20
CA ASP A 160 -20.02 -15.10 -9.80
C ASP A 160 -20.99 -14.32 -10.71
N ILE A 161 -21.40 -13.10 -10.33
CA ILE A 161 -22.19 -12.20 -11.19
C ILE A 161 -21.43 -11.89 -12.48
N PHE A 162 -20.16 -11.49 -12.38
CA PHE A 162 -19.36 -11.14 -13.55
C PHE A 162 -19.18 -12.34 -14.48
N ARG A 163 -18.88 -13.52 -13.92
CA ARG A 163 -18.70 -14.74 -14.72
C ARG A 163 -19.98 -15.14 -15.46
N CYS A 164 -21.12 -15.13 -14.78
CA CYS A 164 -22.42 -15.51 -15.36
C CYS A 164 -22.85 -14.51 -16.45
N ASN A 165 -22.68 -13.22 -16.20
CA ASN A 165 -23.12 -12.19 -17.15
C ASN A 165 -22.13 -11.95 -18.30
N PHE A 166 -20.83 -12.24 -18.13
CA PHE A 166 -19.85 -12.18 -19.22
C PHE A 166 -20.23 -13.12 -20.38
N GLN A 167 -20.66 -14.34 -20.08
CA GLN A 167 -21.14 -15.27 -21.10
C GLN A 167 -22.38 -14.73 -21.84
N ARG A 168 -23.27 -14.01 -21.14
CA ARG A 168 -24.44 -13.36 -21.74
C ARG A 168 -24.03 -12.20 -22.63
N LEU A 169 -23.05 -11.38 -22.21
CA LEU A 169 -22.54 -10.26 -23.00
C LEU A 169 -21.85 -10.75 -24.29
N ILE A 170 -21.09 -11.84 -24.23
CA ILE A 170 -20.51 -12.50 -25.41
C ILE A 170 -21.61 -13.02 -26.34
N ALA A 171 -22.64 -13.67 -25.79
CA ALA A 171 -23.74 -14.21 -26.59
C ALA A 171 -24.56 -13.12 -27.30
N ILE A 172 -24.66 -11.93 -26.73
CA ILE A 172 -25.28 -10.77 -27.39
C ILE A 172 -24.43 -10.33 -28.58
N GLY A 173 -23.11 -10.24 -28.44
CA GLY A 173 -22.20 -9.95 -29.56
C GLY A 173 -22.16 -8.48 -30.02
N TYR A 174 -22.65 -7.54 -29.20
CA TYR A 174 -22.63 -6.10 -29.52
C TYR A 174 -21.20 -5.52 -29.54
N LYS A 175 -20.36 -5.90 -28.56
CA LYS A 175 -18.94 -5.54 -28.48
C LYS A 175 -18.07 -6.78 -28.73
N PRO A 176 -16.89 -6.64 -29.35
CA PRO A 176 -15.98 -7.76 -29.52
C PRO A 176 -15.48 -8.24 -28.14
N PRO A 177 -15.16 -9.54 -27.97
CA PRO A 177 -14.73 -10.10 -26.68
C PRO A 177 -13.53 -9.38 -26.06
N ARG A 178 -12.63 -8.82 -26.87
CA ARG A 178 -11.49 -8.04 -26.41
C ARG A 178 -11.90 -6.77 -25.65
N ASP A 179 -12.85 -6.02 -26.19
CA ASP A 179 -13.30 -4.76 -25.59
C ASP A 179 -14.15 -5.05 -24.34
N LEU A 180 -14.95 -6.11 -24.38
CA LEU A 180 -15.69 -6.59 -23.20
C LEU A 180 -14.75 -6.99 -22.05
N LEU A 181 -13.65 -7.68 -22.36
CA LEU A 181 -12.64 -8.03 -21.35
C LEU A 181 -12.02 -6.77 -20.76
N HIS A 182 -11.71 -5.76 -21.58
CA HIS A 182 -11.14 -4.51 -21.09
C HIS A 182 -12.09 -3.75 -20.15
N ASP A 183 -13.36 -3.60 -20.55
CA ASP A 183 -14.39 -2.96 -19.72
C ASP A 183 -14.59 -3.70 -18.38
N LEU A 184 -14.54 -5.02 -18.40
CA LEU A 184 -14.68 -5.83 -17.19
C LEU A 184 -13.43 -5.79 -16.31
N ASP A 185 -12.23 -5.79 -16.90
CA ASP A 185 -10.99 -5.67 -16.15
C ASP A 185 -10.92 -4.33 -15.38
N GLU A 186 -11.41 -3.24 -15.98
CA GLU A 186 -11.53 -1.94 -15.33
C GLU A 186 -12.48 -1.99 -14.12
N GLN A 187 -13.67 -2.58 -14.29
CA GLN A 187 -14.63 -2.75 -13.18
C GLN A 187 -14.09 -3.67 -12.08
N ILE A 188 -13.41 -4.77 -12.45
CA ILE A 188 -12.76 -5.68 -11.50
C ILE A 188 -11.66 -4.94 -10.73
N TYR A 189 -10.91 -4.06 -11.39
CA TYR A 189 -9.89 -3.23 -10.75
C TYR A 189 -10.50 -2.29 -9.70
N GLU A 190 -11.58 -1.58 -10.04
CA GLU A 190 -12.30 -0.69 -9.12
C GLU A 190 -12.83 -1.45 -7.89
N ILE A 191 -13.44 -2.62 -8.11
CA ILE A 191 -13.96 -3.48 -7.05
C ILE A 191 -12.84 -3.96 -6.14
N ASN A 192 -11.72 -4.43 -6.71
CA ASN A 192 -10.57 -4.85 -5.92
C ASN A 192 -9.99 -3.71 -5.09
N HIS A 193 -9.94 -2.50 -5.64
CA HIS A 193 -9.51 -1.31 -4.91
C HIS A 193 -10.47 -1.01 -3.74
N GLN A 194 -11.79 -1.09 -3.96
CA GLN A 194 -12.79 -0.90 -2.90
C GLN A 194 -12.68 -1.96 -1.80
N LEU A 195 -12.56 -3.24 -2.16
CA LEU A 195 -12.39 -4.34 -1.20
C LEU A 195 -11.13 -4.14 -0.34
N LEU A 196 -10.00 -3.78 -0.96
CA LEU A 196 -8.76 -3.48 -0.24
C LEU A 196 -8.90 -2.27 0.68
N SER A 197 -9.61 -1.23 0.24
CA SER A 197 -9.92 -0.04 1.05
C SER A 197 -10.75 -0.41 2.28
N ASN A 198 -11.78 -1.25 2.12
CA ASN A 198 -12.61 -1.72 3.23
C ASN A 198 -11.79 -2.56 4.22
N CYS A 199 -10.96 -3.49 3.74
CA CYS A 199 -10.08 -4.28 4.60
C CYS A 199 -9.12 -3.41 5.41
N ARG A 200 -8.56 -2.36 4.81
CA ARG A 200 -7.71 -1.39 5.53
C ARG A 200 -8.50 -0.63 6.59
N ALA A 201 -9.71 -0.18 6.26
CA ALA A 201 -10.58 0.52 7.20
C ALA A 201 -10.91 -0.33 8.44
N TYR A 202 -11.11 -1.64 8.30
CA TYR A 202 -11.34 -2.53 9.44
C TYR A 202 -10.09 -2.71 10.32
N ILE A 203 -8.89 -2.78 9.72
CA ILE A 203 -7.62 -2.83 10.48
C ILE A 203 -7.42 -1.54 11.26
N ASP A 204 -7.65 -0.40 10.61
CA ASP A 204 -7.51 0.91 11.25
C ASP A 204 -8.53 1.10 12.39
N LEU A 205 -9.76 0.61 12.19
CA LEU A 205 -10.79 0.62 13.23
C LEU A 205 -10.41 -0.25 14.44
N GLU A 206 -9.95 -1.48 14.21
CA GLU A 206 -9.44 -2.37 15.27
C GLU A 206 -8.31 -1.68 16.06
N ALA A 207 -7.33 -1.10 15.37
CA ALA A 207 -6.21 -0.42 15.99
C ALA A 207 -6.66 0.76 16.87
N ARG A 208 -7.60 1.59 16.38
CA ARG A 208 -8.16 2.71 17.15
C ARG A 208 -8.93 2.24 18.38
N LEU A 209 -9.77 1.22 18.24
CA LEU A 209 -10.54 0.67 19.35
C LEU A 209 -9.63 0.03 20.41
N ARG A 210 -8.53 -0.60 19.98
CA ARG A 210 -7.52 -1.14 20.89
C ARG A 210 -6.78 -0.04 21.66
N LEU A 211 -6.43 1.07 21.00
CA LEU A 211 -5.85 2.23 21.67
C LEU A 211 -6.81 2.83 22.71
N GLN A 212 -8.09 2.97 22.37
CA GLN A 212 -9.11 3.44 23.31
C GLN A 212 -9.26 2.50 24.53
N LEU A 213 -9.18 1.19 24.30
CA LEU A 213 -9.19 0.20 25.38
C LEU A 213 -7.97 0.36 26.29
N ASP A 214 -6.77 0.52 25.73
CA ASP A 214 -5.55 0.73 26.50
C ASP A 214 -5.63 2.01 27.34
N GLU A 215 -6.16 3.11 26.79
CA GLU A 215 -6.40 4.36 27.50
C GLU A 215 -7.37 4.19 28.68
N LEU A 216 -8.49 3.48 28.46
CA LEU A 216 -9.47 3.19 29.51
C LEU A 216 -8.87 2.36 30.65
N ILE A 217 -8.01 1.38 30.33
CA ILE A 217 -7.32 0.57 31.34
C ILE A 217 -6.30 1.40 32.12
N VAL A 218 -5.53 2.26 31.45
CA VAL A 218 -4.59 3.17 32.10
C VAL A 218 -5.32 4.11 33.05
N HIS A 219 -6.45 4.67 32.61
CA HIS A 219 -7.31 5.51 33.44
C HIS A 219 -7.88 4.75 34.65
N ALA A 220 -8.39 3.53 34.46
CA ALA A 220 -8.88 2.68 35.54
C ALA A 220 -7.77 2.33 36.55
N ARG A 221 -6.56 2.02 36.07
CA ARG A 221 -5.37 1.78 36.92
C ARG A 221 -5.02 3.01 37.75
N SER A 222 -5.06 4.20 37.14
CA SER A 222 -4.81 5.46 37.83
C SER A 222 -5.83 5.71 38.94
N LYS A 223 -7.13 5.56 38.65
CA LYS A 223 -8.22 5.66 39.64
C LYS A 223 -8.04 4.67 40.81
N LEU A 224 -7.73 3.40 40.53
CA LEU A 224 -7.49 2.39 41.58
C LEU A 224 -6.26 2.73 42.45
N ASN A 225 -5.18 3.24 41.86
CA ASN A 225 -4.01 3.68 42.60
C ASN A 225 -4.30 4.88 43.50
N ALA A 226 -5.09 5.85 43.02
CA ALA A 226 -5.53 6.99 43.83
C ALA A 226 -6.34 6.54 45.05
N LEU A 227 -7.26 5.58 44.88
CA LEU A 227 -8.04 4.98 45.97
C LEU A 227 -7.15 4.25 47.01
N CYS A 228 -6.05 3.63 46.57
CA CYS A 228 -5.10 2.95 47.46
C CYS A 228 -4.28 3.93 48.32
N LEU A 229 -3.93 5.10 47.77
CA LEU A 229 -3.11 6.10 48.46
C LEU A 229 -3.89 6.91 49.50
N CYS A 230 -5.19 6.66 49.67
CA CYS A 230 -6.05 7.45 50.55
C CYS A 230 -5.98 8.95 50.25
N ALA A 231 -5.56 9.31 49.03
CA ALA A 231 -5.75 10.63 48.48
C ALA A 231 -7.26 10.73 48.25
N THR A 232 -7.98 11.09 49.32
CA THR A 232 -9.25 11.79 49.13
C THR A 232 -8.99 12.83 48.05
N GLU A 233 -9.95 13.01 47.14
CA GLU A 233 -9.99 14.19 46.29
C GLU A 233 -10.05 15.41 47.23
N ILE A 234 -8.93 15.76 47.84
CA ILE A 234 -8.68 17.09 48.33
C ILE A 234 -8.62 17.84 47.01
N VAL A 235 -9.79 18.34 46.61
CA VAL A 235 -9.94 19.52 45.80
C VAL A 235 -9.17 20.60 46.55
N ARG A 236 -7.83 20.57 46.44
CA ARG A 236 -6.97 21.69 46.76
C ARG A 236 -7.31 22.70 45.68
N GLY A 237 -8.28 23.56 45.98
CA GLY A 237 -8.30 24.89 45.40
C GLY A 237 -6.91 25.47 45.62
N GLY A 238 -6.14 25.59 44.54
CA GLY A 238 -4.74 26.03 44.57
C GLY A 238 -3.72 24.90 44.68
N SER A 239 -3.58 24.08 43.64
CA SER A 239 -2.29 23.45 43.33
C SER A 239 -1.55 24.37 42.35
N SER A 240 -0.34 24.78 42.71
CA SER A 240 0.58 25.60 41.89
C SER A 240 1.35 24.79 40.83
N LEU A 241 0.89 23.57 40.52
CA LEU A 241 1.49 22.72 39.50
C LEU A 241 0.54 22.62 38.28
N PRO A 242 0.89 23.18 37.11
CA PRO A 242 -0.01 23.35 35.96
C PRO A 242 -0.55 22.06 35.32
N TRP A 243 0.16 20.96 35.48
CA TRP A 243 -0.06 19.72 34.71
C TRP A 243 -1.32 18.92 35.12
N VAL A 244 -1.86 19.14 36.32
CA VAL A 244 -2.98 18.32 36.86
C VAL A 244 -4.36 18.81 36.40
N LYS A 245 -4.46 20.04 35.87
CA LYS A 245 -5.74 20.59 35.36
C LYS A 245 -6.11 20.11 33.95
N CYS A 246 -5.21 19.45 33.22
CA CYS A 246 -5.46 18.99 31.84
C CYS A 246 -6.41 17.77 31.74
N LEU A 247 -6.61 16.98 32.80
CA LEU A 247 -7.40 15.73 32.69
C LEU A 247 -8.91 15.96 32.63
N ASN A 248 -9.43 17.06 33.17
CA ASN A 248 -10.87 17.35 33.15
C ASN A 248 -11.30 18.21 31.95
N PHE A 249 -10.35 18.71 31.14
CA PHE A 249 -10.63 19.51 29.95
C PHE A 249 -10.86 18.63 28.71
N SER A 250 -10.10 17.54 28.55
CA SER A 250 -10.24 16.62 27.42
C SER A 250 -11.63 15.97 27.31
N GLN A 251 -12.37 15.85 28.41
CA GLN A 251 -13.70 15.25 28.41
C GLN A 251 -14.82 16.21 27.96
N LYS A 252 -14.63 17.54 28.10
CA LYS A 252 -15.57 18.56 27.60
C LYS A 252 -15.31 19.00 26.15
N GLU A 253 -14.06 18.90 25.69
CA GLU A 253 -13.73 19.14 24.28
C GLU A 253 -14.17 17.98 23.38
N PHE A 254 -14.27 16.75 23.90
CA PHE A 254 -14.68 15.60 23.09
C PHE A 254 -16.15 15.64 22.67
N ASP A 255 -17.05 16.08 23.56
CA ASP A 255 -18.48 16.22 23.24
C ASP A 255 -18.77 17.40 22.29
N SER A 256 -17.87 18.38 22.21
CA SER A 256 -18.01 19.52 21.30
C SER A 256 -17.31 19.34 19.94
N ASN A 257 -16.31 18.44 19.84
CA ASN A 257 -15.58 18.19 18.59
C ASN A 257 -16.23 17.16 17.65
N ILE A 258 -17.14 16.31 18.14
CA ILE A 258 -17.90 15.36 17.29
C ILE A 258 -18.84 16.09 16.30
N ASN A 259 -19.18 17.35 16.55
CA ASN A 259 -20.05 18.15 15.67
C ASN A 259 -19.29 19.14 14.74
N LYS A 260 -17.95 19.16 14.73
CA LYS A 260 -17.17 20.15 13.95
C LYS A 260 -16.10 19.57 13.02
N SER A 261 -16.07 18.27 12.79
CA SER A 261 -15.11 17.65 11.85
C SER A 261 -15.55 17.81 10.39
N GLN A 262 -15.57 19.05 9.89
CA GLN A 262 -15.60 19.33 8.45
C GLN A 262 -14.95 20.70 8.18
N THR A 263 -13.65 20.82 8.49
CA THR A 263 -12.69 21.71 7.80
C THR A 263 -11.32 21.54 8.44
N LEU A 264 -10.48 20.68 7.86
CA LEU A 264 -9.05 20.60 8.15
C LEU A 264 -8.36 21.79 7.49
N LYS A 265 -7.96 22.78 8.28
CA LYS A 265 -6.82 23.66 8.01
C LYS A 265 -6.12 24.08 9.31
N ASP A 266 -4.81 23.85 9.30
CA ASP A 266 -3.74 24.40 10.15
C ASP A 266 -3.72 24.10 11.66
N ASP A 267 -3.05 22.99 12.00
CA ASP A 267 -2.51 22.67 13.34
C ASP A 267 -1.21 23.47 13.62
N SER A 268 -1.35 24.79 13.78
CA SER A 268 -0.27 25.67 14.27
C SER A 268 -0.54 26.28 15.65
N SER A 269 -1.58 25.85 16.38
CA SER A 269 -2.15 26.58 17.53
C SER A 269 -1.67 26.13 18.94
N LEU A 270 -0.67 25.27 19.06
CA LEU A 270 -0.13 24.90 20.38
C LEU A 270 0.97 25.85 20.91
N ILE A 271 1.47 26.77 20.08
CA ILE A 271 2.41 27.83 20.50
C ILE A 271 1.64 29.04 21.06
N THR A 272 0.34 29.14 20.77
CA THR A 272 -0.49 30.31 21.13
C THR A 272 -1.10 30.26 22.53
N THR A 273 -0.92 29.20 23.33
CA THR A 273 -1.59 29.14 24.65
C THR A 273 -0.92 30.05 25.69
N ASP A 274 0.42 30.07 25.77
CA ASP A 274 1.15 31.07 26.61
C ASP A 274 1.08 32.48 25.97
N PHE A 275 1.00 32.55 24.64
CA PHE A 275 0.95 33.81 23.89
C PHE A 275 -0.40 34.51 24.00
N GLU A 276 -1.50 33.74 23.98
CA GLU A 276 -2.82 34.26 24.29
C GLU A 276 -2.98 34.52 25.78
N GLU A 277 -2.28 33.83 26.67
CA GLU A 277 -2.29 34.21 28.08
C GLU A 277 -1.60 35.56 28.30
N ILE A 278 -0.43 35.81 27.71
CA ILE A 278 0.24 37.12 27.78
C ILE A 278 -0.57 38.21 27.07
N LYS A 279 -1.11 37.93 25.87
CA LYS A 279 -1.97 38.88 25.15
C LYS A 279 -3.27 39.15 25.91
N ASN A 280 -3.90 38.14 26.49
CA ASN A 280 -5.07 38.30 27.35
C ASN A 280 -4.73 39.08 28.61
N ASN A 281 -3.57 38.85 29.24
CA ASN A 281 -3.12 39.62 30.39
C ASN A 281 -2.83 41.08 30.03
N VAL A 282 -2.20 41.35 28.88
CA VAL A 282 -1.96 42.72 28.40
C VAL A 282 -3.28 43.40 28.01
N CYS A 283 -4.18 42.72 27.30
CA CYS A 283 -5.51 43.21 26.99
C CYS A 283 -6.33 43.46 28.26
N GLU A 284 -6.28 42.56 29.25
CA GLU A 284 -6.97 42.70 30.53
C GLU A 284 -6.39 43.87 31.32
N VAL A 285 -5.07 44.05 31.36
CA VAL A 285 -4.44 45.22 32.00
C VAL A 285 -4.86 46.52 31.30
N VAL A 286 -4.87 46.55 29.96
CA VAL A 286 -5.31 47.70 29.17
C VAL A 286 -6.80 47.99 29.37
N GLU A 287 -7.67 46.98 29.39
CA GLU A 287 -9.09 47.11 29.67
C GLU A 287 -9.37 47.55 31.11
N THR A 288 -8.65 46.98 32.08
CA THR A 288 -8.74 47.34 33.49
C THR A 288 -8.27 48.77 33.70
N TYR A 289 -7.21 49.18 33.01
CA TYR A 289 -6.69 50.53 33.01
C TYR A 289 -7.67 51.52 32.36
N ASN A 290 -8.23 51.20 31.19
CA ASN A 290 -9.25 52.01 30.54
C ASN A 290 -10.50 52.15 31.41
N THR A 291 -10.91 51.06 32.07
CA THR A 291 -12.05 51.04 33.00
C THR A 291 -11.75 51.86 34.25
N ALA A 292 -10.53 51.78 34.78
CA ALA A 292 -10.10 52.58 35.93
C ALA A 292 -10.03 54.07 35.58
N CYS A 293 -9.47 54.43 34.42
CA CYS A 293 -9.47 55.78 33.88
C CYS A 293 -10.90 56.29 33.69
N PHE A 294 -11.78 55.51 33.05
CA PHE A 294 -13.17 55.89 32.85
C PHE A 294 -13.92 56.07 34.18
N LYS A 295 -13.70 55.18 35.16
CA LYS A 295 -14.28 55.31 36.51
C LYS A 295 -13.74 56.54 37.24
N LEU A 296 -12.45 56.83 37.11
CA LEU A 296 -11.81 58.02 37.68
C LEU A 296 -12.44 59.27 37.06
N PHE A 297 -12.44 59.38 35.73
CA PHE A 297 -13.06 60.47 34.99
C PHE A 297 -14.55 60.64 35.32
N LYS A 298 -15.30 59.55 35.40
CA LYS A 298 -16.71 59.58 35.77
C LYS A 298 -16.88 60.09 37.20
N LYS A 299 -16.08 59.60 38.16
CA LYS A 299 -16.14 60.03 39.56
C LYS A 299 -15.73 61.50 39.73
N ILE A 300 -14.77 61.97 38.94
CA ILE A 300 -14.36 63.37 38.90
C ILE A 300 -15.46 64.23 38.28
N SER A 301 -16.06 63.79 37.17
CA SER A 301 -17.22 64.45 36.56
C SER A 301 -18.39 64.52 37.54
N GLU A 302 -18.68 63.43 38.26
CA GLU A 302 -19.72 63.39 39.30
C GLU A 302 -19.37 64.31 40.47
N GLN A 303 -18.11 64.41 40.88
CA GLN A 303 -17.67 65.33 41.94
C GLN A 303 -17.66 66.79 41.50
N LEU A 304 -17.37 67.07 40.24
CA LEU A 304 -17.49 68.39 39.62
C LEU A 304 -18.95 68.79 39.43
N ASP A 305 -19.81 67.88 39.01
CA ASP A 305 -21.26 68.08 38.94
C ASP A 305 -21.81 68.31 40.36
N ASN A 306 -21.34 67.58 41.37
CA ASN A 306 -21.72 67.81 42.76
C ASN A 306 -21.19 69.15 43.29
N LEU A 307 -19.95 69.55 42.96
CA LEU A 307 -19.40 70.87 43.28
C LEU A 307 -20.20 71.98 42.59
N TYR A 308 -20.52 71.81 41.30
CA TYR A 308 -21.36 72.70 40.52
C TYR A 308 -22.74 72.83 41.17
N ASN A 309 -23.41 71.71 41.46
CA ASN A 309 -24.71 71.67 42.15
C ASN A 309 -24.68 72.28 43.56
N ASN A 310 -23.56 72.15 44.28
CA ASN A 310 -23.38 72.77 45.60
C ASN A 310 -23.10 74.28 45.53
N ILE A 311 -22.52 74.77 44.43
CA ILE A 311 -22.31 76.20 44.15
C ILE A 311 -23.59 76.84 43.60
N THR A 312 -24.37 76.11 42.79
CA THR A 312 -25.65 76.55 42.24
C THR A 312 -26.81 75.99 43.04
N VAL A 313 -27.07 76.56 44.22
CA VAL A 313 -28.41 76.50 44.82
C VAL A 313 -29.30 77.54 44.11
N ASP A 314 -29.52 77.34 42.81
CA ASP A 314 -30.83 77.44 42.17
C ASP A 314 -30.74 77.07 40.67
N ARG A 315 -31.40 75.95 40.35
CA ARG A 315 -31.87 75.44 39.05
C ARG A 315 -31.03 75.72 37.78
N LEU A 316 -30.50 74.64 37.19
CA LEU A 316 -30.98 74.08 35.90
C LEU A 316 -30.18 72.84 35.49
N SER A 317 -30.91 71.80 35.07
CA SER A 317 -30.40 70.61 34.40
C SER A 317 -30.03 70.91 32.95
N ALA A 318 -28.85 70.50 32.48
CA ALA A 318 -28.68 69.93 31.14
C ALA A 318 -27.28 69.31 30.94
N HIS A 319 -27.30 68.08 30.43
CA HIS A 319 -26.18 67.38 29.81
C HIS A 319 -25.48 68.20 28.73
N LYS A 320 -24.14 68.18 28.73
CA LYS A 320 -23.30 68.03 27.52
C LYS A 320 -21.88 67.63 27.90
N SER A 321 -21.44 66.49 27.35
CA SER A 321 -20.05 66.04 27.38
C SER A 321 -19.26 66.71 26.26
N SER A 322 -18.22 67.46 26.60
CA SER A 322 -16.90 67.51 25.95
C SER A 322 -16.10 68.62 26.62
N ALA A 323 -14.78 68.65 26.42
CA ALA A 323 -13.84 69.56 27.06
C ALA A 323 -14.20 71.07 27.00
N GLU A 324 -15.11 71.49 26.12
CA GLU A 324 -15.66 72.86 26.04
C GLU A 324 -16.53 73.23 27.26
N ALA A 325 -17.13 72.25 27.96
CA ALA A 325 -17.99 72.49 29.12
C ALA A 325 -17.22 73.02 30.35
N PHE A 326 -15.90 72.84 30.40
CA PHE A 326 -15.08 73.31 31.53
C PHE A 326 -14.76 74.80 31.42
N ASP A 327 -14.39 75.26 30.23
CA ASP A 327 -14.16 76.69 29.97
C ASP A 327 -15.49 77.47 30.08
N ASP A 328 -16.60 76.90 29.59
CA ASP A 328 -17.95 77.47 29.77
C ASP A 328 -18.39 77.49 31.23
N ALA A 329 -18.08 76.46 32.05
CA ALA A 329 -18.40 76.46 33.48
C ALA A 329 -17.60 77.52 34.26
N VAL A 330 -16.33 77.73 33.92
CA VAL A 330 -15.50 78.82 34.50
C VAL A 330 -16.04 80.20 34.11
N ASP A 331 -16.45 80.35 32.85
CA ASP A 331 -17.03 81.61 32.34
C ASP A 331 -18.44 81.88 32.92
N VAL A 332 -19.22 80.82 33.22
CA VAL A 332 -20.52 80.90 33.92
C VAL A 332 -20.32 81.21 35.41
N ILE A 333 -19.33 80.61 36.09
CA ILE A 333 -18.98 80.93 37.49
C ILE A 333 -18.52 82.40 37.62
N SER A 334 -17.87 82.95 36.59
CA SER A 334 -17.49 84.38 36.56
C SER A 334 -18.67 85.36 36.45
N LYS A 335 -19.87 84.87 36.05
CA LYS A 335 -21.07 85.67 35.76
C LYS A 335 -22.20 85.54 36.82
N TYR A 336 -22.02 84.73 37.87
CA TYR A 336 -23.06 84.45 38.87
C TYR A 336 -23.14 85.50 40.00
N PRO A 337 -24.35 85.92 40.47
CA PRO A 337 -24.55 87.01 41.44
C PRO A 337 -24.12 86.72 42.90
N VAL A 338 -23.63 85.51 43.20
CA VAL A 338 -22.89 85.20 44.45
C VAL A 338 -21.56 86.00 44.52
N TYR A 339 -21.18 86.66 43.43
CA TYR A 339 -20.06 87.59 43.27
C TYR A 339 -20.00 88.74 44.30
N ASN A 340 -21.14 89.10 44.91
CA ASN A 340 -21.21 90.24 45.83
C ASN A 340 -21.07 89.85 47.31
N SER A 341 -21.07 88.54 47.65
CA SER A 341 -21.02 88.06 49.04
C SER A 341 -19.75 87.30 49.42
N LEU A 342 -18.99 86.76 48.46
CA LEU A 342 -17.62 86.29 48.70
C LEU A 342 -16.63 87.42 48.43
N GLY A 343 -15.69 87.65 49.34
CA GLY A 343 -14.65 88.65 49.12
C GLY A 343 -13.80 88.29 47.89
N LYS A 344 -13.35 89.28 47.12
CA LYS A 344 -12.47 89.09 45.95
C LYS A 344 -11.27 88.16 46.22
N SER A 345 -10.81 88.08 47.48
CA SER A 345 -9.74 87.18 47.92
C SER A 345 -10.12 85.70 47.87
N GLU A 346 -11.33 85.34 48.25
CA GLU A 346 -11.77 83.94 48.37
C GLU A 346 -12.04 83.32 47.01
N TYR A 347 -12.62 84.11 46.09
CA TYR A 347 -12.78 83.73 44.70
C TYR A 347 -11.44 83.42 44.04
N ASN A 348 -10.44 84.28 44.24
CA ASN A 348 -9.09 84.06 43.69
C ASN A 348 -8.49 82.75 44.23
N ILE A 349 -8.70 82.42 45.50
CA ILE A 349 -8.20 81.17 46.10
C ILE A 349 -8.88 79.94 45.46
N ILE A 350 -10.21 79.95 45.35
CA ILE A 350 -10.95 78.84 44.73
C ILE A 350 -10.57 78.70 43.25
N TYR A 351 -10.51 79.83 42.51
CA TYR A 351 -10.07 79.86 41.12
C TYR A 351 -8.67 79.28 40.97
N THR A 352 -7.70 79.68 41.80
CA THR A 352 -6.34 79.10 41.76
C THR A 352 -6.35 77.59 42.01
N HIS A 353 -7.13 77.11 42.99
CA HIS A 353 -7.23 75.67 43.26
C HIS A 353 -7.89 74.88 42.12
N VAL A 354 -8.92 75.43 41.46
CA VAL A 354 -9.55 74.80 40.30
C VAL A 354 -8.59 74.77 39.11
N THR A 355 -7.85 75.85 38.89
CA THR A 355 -6.84 75.94 37.82
C THR A 355 -5.69 74.96 38.07
N ASP A 356 -5.22 74.84 39.32
CA ASP A 356 -4.24 73.85 39.74
C ASP A 356 -4.75 72.42 39.54
N LEU A 357 -6.00 72.14 39.91
CA LEU A 357 -6.62 70.84 39.69
C LEU A 357 -6.70 70.51 38.19
N GLN A 358 -7.08 71.46 37.34
CA GLN A 358 -7.14 71.28 35.89
C GLN A 358 -5.74 71.03 35.29
N ASN A 359 -4.72 71.75 35.76
CA ASN A 359 -3.34 71.54 35.36
C ASN A 359 -2.84 70.15 35.78
N LYS A 360 -3.15 69.72 37.01
CA LYS A 360 -2.82 68.37 37.51
C LYS A 360 -3.55 67.27 36.76
N PHE A 361 -4.82 67.46 36.42
CA PHE A 361 -5.54 66.51 35.57
C PHE A 361 -4.97 66.42 34.17
N SER A 362 -4.66 67.55 33.56
CA SER A 362 -4.04 67.58 32.23
C SER A 362 -2.69 66.85 32.23
N SER A 363 -1.91 67.03 33.31
CA SER A 363 -0.64 66.34 33.52
C SER A 363 -0.83 64.82 33.72
N LEU A 364 -1.80 64.41 34.54
CA LEU A 364 -2.16 63.02 34.75
C LEU A 364 -2.59 62.33 33.44
N ILE A 365 -3.46 62.98 32.65
CA ILE A 365 -3.92 62.49 31.35
C ILE A 365 -2.74 62.32 30.38
N LYS A 366 -1.80 63.28 30.39
CA LYS A 366 -0.58 63.20 29.58
C LYS A 366 0.29 62.01 30.00
N CYS A 367 0.50 61.80 31.31
CA CYS A 367 1.23 60.63 31.81
C CYS A 367 0.55 59.30 31.43
N ILE A 368 -0.78 59.26 31.51
CA ILE A 368 -1.59 58.11 31.09
C ILE A 368 -1.38 57.81 29.61
N TYR A 369 -1.50 58.84 28.77
CA TYR A 369 -1.33 58.74 27.32
C TYR A 369 0.08 58.30 26.93
N GLU A 370 1.12 58.87 27.56
CA GLU A 370 2.51 58.46 27.34
C GLU A 370 2.75 57.00 27.72
N THR A 371 2.21 56.54 28.85
CA THR A 371 2.31 55.14 29.29
C THR A 371 1.62 54.21 28.30
N HIS A 372 0.42 54.55 27.84
CA HIS A 372 -0.29 53.81 26.81
C HIS A 372 0.51 53.74 25.49
N LEU A 373 1.14 54.85 25.09
CA LEU A 373 1.94 54.91 23.87
C LEU A 373 3.19 54.02 23.94
N ILE A 374 3.85 53.93 25.11
CA ILE A 374 4.95 52.99 25.36
C ILE A 374 4.50 51.54 25.17
N LEU A 375 3.38 51.16 25.79
CA LEU A 375 2.85 49.79 25.69
C LEU A 375 2.44 49.44 24.27
N THR A 376 1.85 50.39 23.55
CA THR A 376 1.44 50.22 22.14
C THR A 376 2.67 50.04 21.23
N ASP A 377 3.67 50.90 21.37
CA ASP A 377 4.93 50.80 20.60
C ASP A 377 5.62 49.45 20.88
N LEU A 378 5.63 49.01 22.14
CA LEU A 378 6.24 47.73 22.52
C LEU A 378 5.50 46.54 21.89
N SER A 379 4.16 46.55 21.95
CA SER A 379 3.34 45.52 21.30
C SER A 379 3.68 45.41 19.82
N HIS A 380 3.79 46.55 19.12
CA HIS A 380 4.14 46.56 17.70
C HIS A 380 5.53 45.99 17.41
N ILE A 381 6.54 46.29 18.24
CA ILE A 381 7.88 45.72 18.09
C ILE A 381 7.83 44.20 18.24
N TRP A 382 7.09 43.70 19.23
CA TRP A 382 6.95 42.27 19.47
C TRP A 382 6.20 41.56 18.34
N ASP A 383 5.09 42.14 17.86
CA ASP A 383 4.33 41.61 16.72
C ASP A 383 5.20 41.54 15.46
N ASN A 384 6.01 42.57 15.21
CA ASN A 384 6.96 42.58 14.10
C ASN A 384 8.04 41.50 14.24
N HIS A 385 8.53 41.23 15.45
CA HIS A 385 9.44 40.10 15.68
C HIS A 385 8.77 38.75 15.44
N ALA A 386 7.57 38.53 15.99
CA ALA A 386 6.82 37.30 15.81
C ALA A 386 6.55 37.02 14.32
N ASN A 387 6.16 38.06 13.55
CA ASN A 387 5.97 37.95 12.10
C ASN A 387 7.26 37.59 11.36
N ARG A 388 8.40 38.21 11.69
CA ARG A 388 9.71 37.88 11.09
C ARG A 388 10.10 36.43 11.39
N LEU A 389 9.95 35.99 12.64
CA LEU A 389 10.26 34.63 13.05
C LEU A 389 9.37 33.60 12.33
N ALA A 390 8.06 33.87 12.26
CA ALA A 390 7.10 33.02 11.54
C ALA A 390 7.44 32.90 10.05
N LEU A 391 7.82 34.00 9.39
CA LEU A 391 8.27 33.98 8.00
C LEU A 391 9.53 33.15 7.81
N VAL A 392 10.54 33.31 8.67
CA VAL A 392 11.79 32.53 8.60
C VAL A 392 11.53 31.04 8.83
N GLN A 393 10.67 30.68 9.79
CA GLN A 393 10.22 29.30 10.00
C GLN A 393 9.50 28.75 8.77
N LYS A 394 8.60 29.54 8.16
CA LYS A 394 7.90 29.16 6.93
C LYS A 394 8.85 28.91 5.77
N PHE A 395 9.81 29.80 5.53
CA PHE A 395 10.82 29.59 4.48
C PHE A 395 11.72 28.39 4.75
N THR A 396 12.05 28.12 6.01
CA THR A 396 12.83 26.94 6.39
C THR A 396 12.04 25.66 6.13
N ASN A 397 10.76 25.62 6.52
CA ASN A 397 9.88 24.47 6.24
C ASN A 397 9.70 24.25 4.73
N LEU A 398 9.46 25.31 3.94
CA LEU A 398 9.36 25.22 2.47
C LEU A 398 10.66 24.66 1.86
N GLY A 399 11.82 25.12 2.34
CA GLY A 399 13.10 24.59 1.89
C GLY A 399 13.28 23.11 2.21
N LEU A 400 12.77 22.63 3.35
CA LEU A 400 12.73 21.20 3.65
C LEU A 400 11.76 20.47 2.72
N GLU A 401 10.53 20.96 2.55
CA GLU A 401 9.53 20.35 1.67
C GLU A 401 10.02 20.22 0.22
N ASP A 402 10.72 21.22 -0.31
CA ASP A 402 11.35 21.17 -1.64
C ASP A 402 12.42 20.06 -1.72
N MET A 403 13.28 19.94 -0.70
CA MET A 403 14.27 18.86 -0.63
C MET A 403 13.62 17.47 -0.57
N GLN A 404 12.51 17.35 0.16
CA GLN A 404 11.75 16.11 0.27
C GLN A 404 11.11 15.73 -1.06
N THR A 405 10.47 16.70 -1.72
CA THR A 405 9.83 16.51 -3.03
C THR A 405 10.86 16.09 -4.09
N ASN A 406 12.03 16.74 -4.11
CA ASN A 406 13.12 16.36 -5.02
C ASN A 406 13.61 14.93 -4.78
N GLN A 407 13.70 14.51 -3.51
CA GLN A 407 14.05 13.14 -3.18
C GLN A 407 12.98 12.16 -3.67
N ASP A 408 11.70 12.44 -3.44
CA ASP A 408 10.62 11.54 -3.83
C ASP A 408 10.60 11.32 -5.36
N VAL A 409 10.89 12.39 -6.13
CA VAL A 409 11.06 12.29 -7.59
C VAL A 409 12.27 11.41 -7.97
N LEU A 410 13.41 11.59 -7.30
CA LEU A 410 14.59 10.73 -7.50
C LEU A 410 14.31 9.28 -7.10
N GLU A 411 13.58 9.04 -6.01
CA GLU A 411 13.19 7.72 -5.54
C GLU A 411 12.34 7.00 -6.58
N LEU A 412 11.32 7.69 -7.11
CA LEU A 412 10.40 7.18 -8.13
C LEU A 412 11.14 6.81 -9.42
N SER A 413 12.04 7.69 -9.88
CA SER A 413 12.81 7.45 -11.11
C SER A 413 13.74 6.21 -10.99
N ASN A 414 14.33 6.01 -9.81
CA ASN A 414 15.22 4.88 -9.55
C ASN A 414 14.46 3.56 -9.30
N GLU A 415 13.19 3.63 -8.92
CA GLU A 415 12.37 2.46 -8.61
C GLU A 415 12.10 1.58 -9.83
N VAL A 416 11.99 2.17 -11.02
CA VAL A 416 11.81 1.42 -12.28
C VAL A 416 13.03 0.54 -12.56
N ASN A 417 14.24 1.11 -12.49
CA ASN A 417 15.49 0.36 -12.71
C ASN A 417 15.69 -0.72 -11.65
N PHE A 418 15.31 -0.43 -10.41
CA PHE A 418 15.32 -1.41 -9.33
C PHE A 418 14.39 -2.60 -9.64
N ASN A 419 13.15 -2.34 -10.06
CA ASN A 419 12.18 -3.39 -10.38
C ASN A 419 12.62 -4.23 -11.58
N ILE A 420 13.25 -3.62 -12.58
CA ILE A 420 13.86 -4.35 -13.70
C ILE A 420 14.96 -5.29 -13.20
N ALA A 421 15.88 -4.81 -12.36
CA ALA A 421 16.95 -5.63 -11.79
C ALA A 421 16.39 -6.77 -10.91
N LEU A 422 15.32 -6.48 -10.15
CA LEU A 422 14.64 -7.48 -9.33
C LEU A 422 14.00 -8.59 -10.18
N GLU A 423 13.35 -8.23 -11.29
CA GLU A 423 12.77 -9.20 -12.22
C GLU A 423 13.86 -10.00 -12.95
N GLN A 424 14.98 -9.36 -13.31
CA GLN A 424 16.15 -10.06 -13.87
C GLN A 424 16.74 -11.08 -12.89
N MET A 425 16.80 -10.75 -11.60
CA MET A 425 17.22 -11.68 -10.55
C MET A 425 16.24 -12.86 -10.44
N ARG A 426 14.93 -12.58 -10.44
CA ARG A 426 13.89 -13.62 -10.38
C ARG A 426 13.95 -14.56 -11.60
N CYS A 427 14.20 -14.02 -12.78
CA CYS A 427 14.31 -14.77 -14.03
C CYS A 427 15.73 -15.27 -14.34
N ALA A 428 16.65 -15.26 -13.36
CA ALA A 428 18.00 -15.75 -13.58
C ALA A 428 18.01 -17.23 -14.01
N PRO A 429 18.78 -17.60 -15.06
CA PRO A 429 18.73 -18.94 -15.65
C PRO A 429 19.74 -19.94 -15.05
N ASP A 430 20.63 -19.48 -14.19
CA ASP A 430 21.64 -20.30 -13.51
C ASP A 430 22.09 -19.64 -12.19
N PRO A 431 22.70 -20.40 -11.27
CA PRO A 431 23.12 -19.88 -9.97
C PRO A 431 24.12 -18.72 -10.03
N ASP A 432 25.02 -18.72 -11.03
CA ASP A 432 26.05 -17.68 -11.17
C ASP A 432 25.44 -16.34 -11.58
N LYS A 433 24.57 -16.35 -12.60
CA LYS A 433 23.80 -15.16 -12.99
C LYS A 433 22.84 -14.71 -11.90
N LEU A 434 22.24 -15.64 -11.15
CA LEU A 434 21.40 -15.29 -10.00
C LEU A 434 22.21 -14.51 -8.95
N GLN A 435 23.42 -14.96 -8.65
CA GLN A 435 24.32 -14.27 -7.73
C GLN A 435 24.68 -12.88 -8.25
N GLN A 436 25.09 -12.78 -9.52
CA GLN A 436 25.43 -11.49 -10.14
C GLN A 436 24.27 -10.49 -10.07
N GLN A 437 23.05 -10.92 -10.38
CA GLN A 437 21.87 -10.05 -10.31
C GLN A 437 21.49 -9.69 -8.88
N PHE A 438 21.64 -10.62 -7.94
CA PHE A 438 21.44 -10.35 -6.51
C PHE A 438 22.41 -9.28 -5.99
N ASP A 439 23.68 -9.32 -6.41
CA ASP A 439 24.68 -8.31 -6.03
C ASP A 439 24.32 -6.93 -6.58
N VAL A 440 23.83 -6.86 -7.82
CA VAL A 440 23.32 -5.62 -8.42
C VAL A 440 22.15 -5.05 -7.61
N VAL A 441 21.16 -5.88 -7.27
CA VAL A 441 19.99 -5.45 -6.48
C VAL A 441 20.38 -5.02 -5.07
N THR A 442 21.30 -5.76 -4.43
CA THR A 442 21.83 -5.41 -3.10
C THR A 442 22.55 -4.06 -3.14
N ASN A 443 23.37 -3.83 -4.16
CA ASN A 443 24.05 -2.55 -4.35
C ASN A 443 23.07 -1.38 -4.52
N TYR A 444 21.93 -1.57 -5.20
CA TYR A 444 20.89 -0.55 -5.26
C TYR A 444 20.30 -0.21 -3.88
N ILE A 445 20.05 -1.21 -3.04
CA ILE A 445 19.55 -0.98 -1.68
C ILE A 445 20.59 -0.25 -0.84
N SER A 446 21.84 -0.69 -0.87
CA SER A 446 22.93 -0.04 -0.13
C SER A 446 23.10 1.42 -0.56
N LYS A 447 23.06 1.70 -1.87
CA LYS A 447 23.09 3.07 -2.38
C LYS A 447 21.90 3.91 -1.91
N LYS A 448 20.68 3.35 -1.91
CA LYS A 448 19.50 4.05 -1.36
C LYS A 448 19.68 4.36 0.13
N PHE A 449 20.23 3.42 0.91
CA PHE A 449 20.53 3.63 2.32
C PHE A 449 21.49 4.81 2.53
N GLU A 450 22.60 4.84 1.80
CA GLU A 450 23.57 5.95 1.84
C GLU A 450 22.94 7.29 1.46
N THR A 451 22.12 7.32 0.41
CA THR A 451 21.42 8.54 -0.03
C THR A 451 20.48 9.08 1.06
N TYR A 452 19.73 8.23 1.77
CA TYR A 452 18.87 8.71 2.88
C TYR A 452 19.66 9.21 4.08
N CYS A 453 20.80 8.59 4.38
CA CYS A 453 21.70 9.09 5.43
C CYS A 453 22.24 10.49 5.06
N GLN A 454 22.74 10.65 3.84
CA GLN A 454 23.23 11.95 3.34
C GLN A 454 22.12 12.99 3.34
N GLN A 455 20.93 12.66 2.85
CA GLN A 455 19.80 13.59 2.83
C GLN A 455 19.40 14.05 4.24
N ARG A 456 19.34 13.11 5.20
CA ARG A 456 19.07 13.45 6.60
C ARG A 456 20.09 14.46 7.13
N GLU A 457 21.37 14.30 6.80
CA GLU A 457 22.41 15.24 7.20
C GLU A 457 22.23 16.62 6.55
N VAL A 458 21.88 16.69 5.26
CA VAL A 458 21.63 17.96 4.58
C VAL A 458 20.39 18.66 5.15
N GLU A 459 19.30 17.93 5.43
CA GLU A 459 18.09 18.48 6.04
C GLU A 459 18.35 19.01 7.47
N ASN A 460 19.11 18.26 8.28
CA ASN A 460 19.53 18.72 9.60
C ASN A 460 20.44 19.96 9.49
N THR A 461 21.34 20.01 8.51
CA THR A 461 22.18 21.20 8.26
C THR A 461 21.32 22.42 7.90
N LYS A 462 20.27 22.23 7.09
CA LYS A 462 19.32 23.29 6.73
C LYS A 462 18.55 23.81 7.96
N LEU A 463 18.20 22.92 8.89
CA LEU A 463 17.61 23.29 10.18
C LEU A 463 18.61 24.02 11.09
N GLU A 464 19.89 23.68 11.06
CA GLU A 464 20.92 24.42 11.81
C GLU A 464 21.19 25.82 11.21
N ASP A 465 20.98 26.01 9.90
CA ASP A 465 21.04 27.35 9.28
C ASP A 465 19.96 28.30 9.84
N PHE A 466 18.81 27.78 10.28
CA PHE A 466 17.79 28.58 10.97
C PHE A 466 18.32 29.20 12.27
N MET A 467 19.21 28.51 13.00
CA MET A 467 19.80 29.04 14.24
C MET A 467 20.63 30.30 13.98
N LYS A 468 21.33 30.38 12.83
CA LYS A 468 22.09 31.56 12.43
C LYS A 468 21.17 32.76 12.18
N LEU A 469 20.01 32.53 11.57
CA LEU A 469 19.00 33.56 11.33
C LEU A 469 18.30 33.99 12.63
N SER A 470 18.00 33.04 13.53
CA SER A 470 17.41 33.33 14.85
C SER A 470 18.28 34.29 15.66
N LEU A 471 19.60 34.08 15.67
CA LEU A 471 20.53 34.98 16.35
C LEU A 471 20.50 36.40 15.78
N THR A 472 20.37 36.53 14.46
CA THR A 472 20.25 37.84 13.81
C THR A 472 18.93 38.52 14.19
N MET A 473 17.83 37.76 14.24
CA MET A 473 16.51 38.30 14.60
C MET A 473 16.45 38.74 16.06
N SER A 474 17.12 38.05 16.98
CA SER A 474 17.18 38.46 18.38
C SER A 474 18.01 39.74 18.57
N GLN A 475 19.10 39.91 17.82
CA GLN A 475 19.87 41.15 17.80
C GLN A 475 19.07 42.34 17.25
N ILE A 476 18.29 42.13 16.18
CA ILE A 476 17.43 43.20 15.64
C ILE A 476 16.38 43.60 16.68
N LEU A 477 15.70 42.63 17.30
CA LEU A 477 14.72 42.90 18.34
C LEU A 477 15.33 43.67 19.52
N GLN A 478 16.51 43.25 19.96
CA GLN A 478 17.23 43.93 21.04
C GLN A 478 17.55 45.39 20.66
N SER A 479 17.97 45.64 19.41
CA SER A 479 18.20 47.01 18.92
C SER A 479 16.93 47.86 18.87
N GLU A 480 15.80 47.29 18.44
CA GLU A 480 14.50 47.97 18.41
C GLU A 480 14.03 48.32 19.82
N PHE A 481 14.30 47.45 20.80
CA PHE A 481 14.01 47.73 22.21
C PHE A 481 14.90 48.82 22.81
N TYR A 482 16.19 48.86 22.47
CA TYR A 482 17.03 50.00 22.86
C TYR A 482 16.51 51.32 22.25
N CYS A 483 16.09 51.31 20.97
CA CYS A 483 15.46 52.49 20.37
C CYS A 483 14.16 52.90 21.07
N LEU A 484 13.37 51.95 21.59
CA LEU A 484 12.17 52.23 22.37
C LEU A 484 12.51 52.89 23.73
N LEU A 485 13.54 52.39 24.42
CA LEU A 485 14.03 52.97 25.67
C LEU A 485 14.58 54.40 25.47
N ASP A 486 15.28 54.63 24.35
CA ASP A 486 15.78 55.96 23.97
C ASP A 486 14.64 56.94 23.64
N LYS A 487 13.59 56.45 22.96
CA LYS A 487 12.39 57.23 22.62
C LYS A 487 11.58 57.64 23.86
N HIS A 488 11.59 56.79 24.89
CA HIS A 488 10.78 56.94 26.10
C HIS A 488 11.65 56.93 27.37
N PRO A 489 12.44 57.99 27.62
CA PRO A 489 13.35 58.02 28.76
C PRO A 489 12.58 57.97 30.09
N LYS A 490 13.26 57.44 31.12
CA LYS A 490 12.76 57.46 32.50
C LYS A 490 12.54 58.92 32.92
N VAL A 491 11.34 59.22 33.44
CA VAL A 491 11.07 60.56 33.97
C VAL A 491 11.81 60.64 35.29
N THR A 492 12.82 61.50 35.37
CA THR A 492 13.50 61.76 36.63
C THR A 492 12.48 62.45 37.53
N THR A 493 11.86 61.70 38.44
CA THR A 493 11.25 62.28 39.63
C THR A 493 12.38 62.95 40.38
N GLN A 494 12.62 64.23 40.09
CA GLN A 494 13.36 65.04 41.04
C GLN A 494 12.59 64.86 42.34
N PRO A 495 13.20 64.26 43.39
CA PRO A 495 12.59 64.37 44.71
C PRO A 495 12.40 65.86 44.84
N ASN A 496 11.15 66.33 44.97
CA ASN A 496 10.89 67.73 45.22
C ASN A 496 11.88 68.08 46.31
N GLU A 497 12.93 68.84 45.96
CA GLU A 497 13.78 69.46 46.96
C GLU A 497 12.72 70.20 47.74
N THR A 498 12.45 69.69 48.94
CA THR A 498 11.63 70.37 49.90
C THR A 498 12.25 71.74 49.89
N SER A 499 11.57 72.69 49.29
CA SER A 499 11.87 74.09 49.46
C SER A 499 11.66 74.26 50.95
N ASN A 500 12.71 73.99 51.71
CA ASN A 500 12.94 74.37 53.09
C ASN A 500 13.08 75.90 53.08
N THR A 501 12.22 76.61 52.35
CA THR A 501 11.70 77.86 52.84
C THR A 501 10.95 77.48 54.11
N PRO A 502 11.50 77.80 55.29
CA PRO A 502 10.76 77.62 56.52
C PRO A 502 9.47 78.39 56.33
N ILE A 503 8.34 77.68 56.29
CA ILE A 503 7.05 78.30 56.45
C ILE A 503 7.09 78.82 57.88
N ASP A 504 7.43 80.10 58.01
CA ASP A 504 7.25 80.89 59.23
C ASP A 504 5.74 81.10 59.41
N SER A 505 5.03 80.00 59.66
CA SER A 505 3.62 80.01 60.02
C SER A 505 3.55 80.39 61.49
N LYS A 506 3.44 81.70 61.73
CA LYS A 506 2.62 82.17 62.85
C LYS A 506 1.25 81.47 62.75
N PRO A 507 0.69 80.98 63.88
CA PRO A 507 -0.63 80.39 63.89
C PRO A 507 -1.64 81.48 63.54
N TYR A 508 -2.06 81.50 62.27
CA TYR A 508 -3.16 82.35 61.83
C TYR A 508 -4.43 81.71 62.39
N ILE A 509 -5.13 82.52 63.17
CA ILE A 509 -6.37 82.20 63.88
C ILE A 509 -7.38 81.61 62.89
N GLU A 510 -8.07 80.57 63.33
CA GLU A 510 -9.18 79.88 62.66
C GLU A 510 -10.27 80.87 62.25
N GLU A 511 -10.21 81.37 61.02
CA GLU A 511 -11.43 81.74 60.29
C GLU A 511 -12.14 80.44 59.88
N PRO A 512 -13.48 80.37 59.98
CA PRO A 512 -14.23 79.17 59.61
C PRO A 512 -14.01 78.90 58.12
N LEU A 513 -13.16 77.92 57.83
CA LEU A 513 -12.88 77.45 56.48
C LEU A 513 -14.21 77.09 55.80
N LEU A 514 -14.51 77.79 54.70
CA LEU A 514 -15.65 77.47 53.84
C LEU A 514 -15.68 75.96 53.52
N PRO A 515 -16.85 75.31 53.56
CA PRO A 515 -17.01 73.86 53.34
C PRO A 515 -16.41 73.32 52.02
N LEU A 516 -16.15 74.19 51.03
CA LEU A 516 -15.60 73.83 49.72
C LEU A 516 -14.06 73.76 49.65
N ARG A 517 -13.31 74.39 50.55
CA ARG A 517 -11.84 74.50 50.39
C ARG A 517 -11.11 73.20 50.70
N ILE A 518 -11.56 72.46 51.72
CA ILE A 518 -10.96 71.19 52.16
C ILE A 518 -11.08 70.10 51.09
N PRO A 519 -12.27 69.89 50.46
CA PRO A 519 -12.43 68.90 49.39
C PRO A 519 -11.55 69.16 48.16
N LEU A 520 -11.41 70.42 47.72
CA LEU A 520 -10.62 70.78 46.53
C LEU A 520 -9.12 70.53 46.73
N VAL A 521 -8.56 70.93 47.87
CA VAL A 521 -7.16 70.67 48.20
C VAL A 521 -6.89 69.17 48.32
N GLN A 522 -7.83 68.41 48.89
CA GLN A 522 -7.74 66.96 48.98
C GLN A 522 -7.77 66.29 47.59
N LEU A 523 -8.61 66.79 46.68
CA LEU A 523 -8.67 66.34 45.29
C LEU A 523 -7.36 66.60 44.54
N ILE A 524 -6.80 67.81 44.63
CA ILE A 524 -5.52 68.17 43.99
C ILE A 524 -4.40 67.25 44.49
N LEU A 525 -4.33 67.03 45.81
CA LEU A 525 -3.35 66.13 46.42
C LEU A 525 -3.54 64.69 45.92
N GLN A 526 -4.78 64.21 45.84
CA GLN A 526 -5.09 62.87 45.34
C GLN A 526 -4.71 62.70 43.87
N THR A 527 -4.99 63.69 43.02
CA THR A 527 -4.61 63.66 41.59
C THR A 527 -3.09 63.66 41.43
N GLN A 528 -2.37 64.43 42.26
CA GLN A 528 -0.91 64.46 42.26
C GLN A 528 -0.30 63.12 42.73
N LEU A 529 -0.88 62.48 43.76
CA LEU A 529 -0.44 61.15 44.20
C LEU A 529 -0.67 60.11 43.09
N GLN A 530 -1.82 60.14 42.41
CA GLN A 530 -2.11 59.25 41.28
C GLN A 530 -1.17 59.49 40.10
N GLU A 531 -0.84 60.74 39.80
CA GLU A 531 0.14 61.10 38.77
C GLU A 531 1.51 60.49 39.10
N GLN A 532 1.95 60.64 40.35
CA GLN A 532 3.21 60.08 40.82
C GLN A 532 3.22 58.55 40.79
N GLU A 533 2.14 57.88 41.22
CA GLU A 533 1.98 56.43 41.14
C GLU A 533 2.08 55.93 39.69
N ILE A 534 1.50 56.65 38.72
CA ILE A 534 1.59 56.30 37.30
C ILE A 534 3.02 56.49 36.78
N ILE A 535 3.70 57.57 37.16
CA ILE A 535 5.10 57.82 36.77
C ILE A 535 6.02 56.73 37.36
N GLU A 536 5.83 56.38 38.63
CA GLU A 536 6.58 55.31 39.30
C GLU A 536 6.32 53.95 38.64
N CYS A 537 5.06 53.63 38.33
CA CYS A 537 4.68 52.43 37.60
C CYS A 537 5.33 52.37 36.21
N ARG A 538 5.27 53.47 35.45
CA ARG A 538 5.93 53.63 34.14
C ARG A 538 7.44 53.40 34.25
N ASN A 539 8.11 54.03 35.20
CA ASN A 539 9.56 53.89 35.37
C ASN A 539 9.95 52.48 35.81
N SER A 540 9.20 51.89 36.75
CA SER A 540 9.39 50.51 37.21
C SER A 540 9.19 49.50 36.07
N TYR A 541 8.21 49.75 35.20
CA TYR A 541 8.00 48.97 33.99
C TYR A 541 9.21 49.07 33.04
N LEU A 542 9.69 50.29 32.76
CA LEU A 542 10.86 50.49 31.90
C LEU A 542 12.13 49.87 32.49
N GLU A 543 12.32 49.89 33.80
CA GLU A 543 13.43 49.21 34.50
C GLU A 543 13.35 47.70 34.39
N SER A 544 12.16 47.14 34.64
CA SER A 544 11.90 45.71 34.49
C SER A 544 12.13 45.28 33.04
N PHE A 545 11.67 46.10 32.10
CA PHE A 545 11.81 45.88 30.67
C PHE A 545 13.28 45.94 30.21
N GLU A 546 14.04 46.92 30.68
CA GLU A 546 15.49 47.04 30.44
C GLU A 546 16.26 45.81 30.94
N SER A 547 15.90 45.30 32.13
CA SER A 547 16.46 44.05 32.67
C SER A 547 16.13 42.85 31.79
N ILE A 548 14.87 42.73 31.33
CA ILE A 548 14.44 41.66 30.43
C ILE A 548 15.16 41.75 29.07
N CYS A 549 15.38 42.95 28.52
CA CYS A 549 16.07 43.16 27.24
C CYS A 549 17.45 42.50 27.17
N LEU A 550 18.16 42.42 28.30
CA LEU A 550 19.46 41.74 28.36
C LEU A 550 19.34 40.21 28.22
N THR A 551 18.22 39.63 28.66
CA THR A 551 17.97 38.17 28.66
C THR A 551 17.24 37.67 27.42
N ILE A 552 16.63 38.57 26.64
CA ILE A 552 15.83 38.23 25.46
C ILE A 552 16.60 37.38 24.43
N PRO A 553 17.87 37.69 24.07
CA PRO A 553 18.62 36.84 23.14
C PRO A 553 18.76 35.40 23.60
N GLU A 554 18.96 35.17 24.91
CA GLU A 554 19.09 33.83 25.48
C GLU A 554 17.75 33.07 25.44
N ILE A 555 16.66 33.74 25.82
CA ILE A 555 15.31 33.17 25.81
C ILE A 555 14.90 32.78 24.39
N LEU A 556 15.08 33.69 23.42
CA LEU A 556 14.75 33.44 22.01
C LEU A 556 15.63 32.34 21.40
N ASN A 557 16.93 32.32 21.70
CA ASN A 557 17.82 31.26 21.23
C ASN A 557 17.41 29.89 21.79
N ARG A 558 16.97 29.82 23.06
CA ARG A 558 16.45 28.59 23.65
C ARG A 558 15.20 28.10 22.91
N HIS A 559 14.23 28.99 22.67
CA HIS A 559 13.01 28.62 21.93
C HIS A 559 13.29 28.21 20.49
N ALA A 560 14.20 28.90 19.80
CA ALA A 560 14.65 28.52 18.47
C ALA A 560 15.30 27.13 18.47
N ARG A 561 16.13 26.83 19.48
CA ARG A 561 16.76 25.51 19.64
C ARG A 561 15.73 24.41 19.88
N GLU A 562 14.78 24.62 20.78
CA GLU A 562 13.67 23.67 21.03
C GLU A 562 12.89 23.36 19.75
N TRP A 563 12.61 24.39 18.95
CA TRP A 563 11.94 24.22 17.66
C TRP A 563 12.78 23.42 16.65
N VAL A 564 14.08 23.73 16.53
CA VAL A 564 15.02 23.00 15.66
C VAL A 564 15.16 21.55 16.11
N ASP A 565 15.35 21.28 17.40
CA ASP A 565 15.49 19.93 17.93
C ASP A 565 14.21 19.10 17.69
N LYS A 566 13.03 19.70 17.86
CA LYS A 566 11.76 19.06 17.50
C LYS A 566 11.71 18.72 16.01
N LYS A 567 12.10 19.63 15.12
CA LYS A 567 12.12 19.37 13.66
C LYS A 567 13.16 18.32 13.26
N CYS A 568 14.36 18.36 13.83
CA CYS A 568 15.40 17.35 13.67
C CYS A 568 14.90 15.97 14.12
N SER A 569 14.15 15.89 15.22
CA SER A 569 13.56 14.62 15.68
C SER A 569 12.59 14.01 14.66
N LEU A 570 11.77 14.83 13.99
CA LEU A 570 10.84 14.39 12.95
C LEU A 570 11.59 13.91 11.70
N VAL A 571 12.62 14.65 11.27
CA VAL A 571 13.51 14.25 10.16
C VAL A 571 14.20 12.92 10.47
N ASN A 572 14.73 12.76 11.68
CA ASN A 572 15.39 11.54 12.14
C ASN A 572 14.41 10.35 12.19
N MET A 573 13.20 10.55 12.70
CA MET A 573 12.15 9.51 12.74
C MET A 573 11.80 9.04 11.33
N ARG A 574 11.54 9.98 10.42
CA ARG A 574 11.23 9.68 9.02
C ARG A 574 12.35 8.91 8.32
N SER A 575 13.60 9.38 8.47
CA SER A 575 14.77 8.69 7.93
C SER A 575 14.87 7.26 8.50
N THR A 576 14.72 7.09 9.81
CA THR A 576 14.74 5.77 10.47
C THR A 576 13.68 4.83 9.90
N LEU A 577 12.45 5.31 9.69
CA LEU A 577 11.37 4.52 9.10
C LEU A 577 11.71 4.08 7.66
N LYS A 578 12.28 4.97 6.84
CA LYS A 578 12.73 4.63 5.48
C LYS A 578 13.85 3.59 5.50
N LEU A 579 14.86 3.76 6.37
CA LEU A 579 15.96 2.79 6.51
C LEU A 579 15.45 1.42 6.97
N MET A 580 14.49 1.37 7.89
CA MET A 580 13.83 0.12 8.32
C MET A 580 13.03 -0.53 7.18
N SER A 581 12.34 0.27 6.36
CA SER A 581 11.64 -0.27 5.18
C SER A 581 12.62 -0.93 4.20
N HIS A 582 13.78 -0.31 3.96
CA HIS A 582 14.81 -0.86 3.10
C HIS A 582 15.51 -2.10 3.67
N SER A 583 15.71 -2.18 4.99
CA SER A 583 16.27 -3.39 5.62
C SER A 583 15.31 -4.58 5.46
N VAL A 584 14.01 -4.38 5.70
CA VAL A 584 12.98 -5.41 5.45
C VAL A 584 12.95 -5.81 3.98
N ARG A 585 13.08 -4.83 3.07
CA ARG A 585 13.15 -5.10 1.63
C ARG A 585 14.38 -5.94 1.26
N ALA A 586 15.55 -5.66 1.85
CA ALA A 586 16.78 -6.44 1.63
C ALA A 586 16.61 -7.90 2.04
N GLU A 587 16.02 -8.15 3.22
CA GLU A 587 15.75 -9.51 3.70
C GLU A 587 14.79 -10.28 2.78
N ARG A 588 13.75 -9.61 2.27
CA ARG A 588 12.83 -10.22 1.29
C ARG A 588 13.54 -10.61 -0.01
N ILE A 589 14.46 -9.79 -0.50
CA ILE A 589 15.23 -10.07 -1.72
C ILE A 589 16.16 -11.25 -1.51
N LYS A 590 16.83 -11.29 -0.35
CA LYS A 590 17.63 -12.44 0.05
C LYS A 590 16.80 -13.72 0.10
N ALA A 591 15.62 -13.69 0.70
CA ALA A 591 14.70 -14.82 0.69
C ALA A 591 14.26 -15.21 -0.74
N GLY A 592 13.96 -14.22 -1.59
CA GLY A 592 13.63 -14.43 -3.01
C GLY A 592 14.76 -15.10 -3.80
N ARG A 593 16.01 -14.71 -3.54
CA ARG A 593 17.21 -15.36 -4.09
C ARG A 593 17.29 -16.83 -3.66
N GLU A 594 17.12 -17.13 -2.37
CA GLU A 594 17.17 -18.51 -1.88
C GLU A 594 16.07 -19.37 -2.52
N VAL A 595 14.84 -18.85 -2.63
CA VAL A 595 13.76 -19.54 -3.34
C VAL A 595 14.16 -19.82 -4.78
N ARG A 596 14.64 -18.83 -5.52
CA ARG A 596 15.03 -19.04 -6.92
C ARG A 596 16.19 -20.04 -7.06
N LEU A 597 17.16 -20.01 -6.15
CA LEU A 597 18.29 -20.94 -6.14
C LEU A 597 17.82 -22.39 -5.91
N THR A 598 16.90 -22.60 -4.98
CA THR A 598 16.31 -23.93 -4.74
C THR A 598 15.49 -24.43 -5.93
N GLU A 599 14.74 -23.54 -6.60
CA GLU A 599 14.02 -23.87 -7.82
C GLU A 599 14.98 -24.30 -8.95
N LEU A 600 16.05 -23.55 -9.20
CA LEU A 600 17.06 -23.90 -10.20
C LEU A 600 17.67 -25.29 -9.93
N ARG A 601 18.05 -25.57 -8.69
CA ARG A 601 18.59 -26.89 -8.29
C ARG A 601 17.56 -28.01 -8.51
N PHE A 602 16.29 -27.74 -8.21
CA PHE A 602 15.22 -28.70 -8.42
C PHE A 602 15.00 -28.98 -9.91
N HIS A 603 15.03 -27.95 -10.75
CA HIS A 603 14.92 -28.10 -12.20
C HIS A 603 16.09 -28.91 -12.79
N ASP A 604 17.32 -28.61 -12.40
CA ASP A 604 18.51 -29.37 -12.82
C ASP A 604 18.43 -30.84 -12.35
N SER A 605 18.04 -31.08 -11.09
CA SER A 605 17.87 -32.43 -10.56
C SER A 605 16.79 -33.22 -11.32
N ARG A 606 15.68 -32.58 -11.66
CA ARG A 606 14.59 -33.19 -12.43
C ARG A 606 15.02 -33.49 -13.87
N LEU A 607 15.77 -32.60 -14.52
CA LEU A 607 16.32 -32.83 -15.84
C LEU A 607 17.32 -33.99 -15.82
N ASN A 608 18.26 -33.99 -14.88
CA ASN A 608 19.26 -35.05 -14.75
C ASN A 608 18.62 -36.41 -14.48
N SER A 609 17.65 -36.49 -13.57
CA SER A 609 16.92 -37.74 -13.32
C SER A 609 16.21 -38.28 -14.58
N HIS A 610 15.66 -37.38 -15.42
CA HIS A 610 15.06 -37.77 -16.69
C HIS A 610 16.12 -38.24 -17.70
N LEU A 611 17.24 -37.51 -17.80
CA LEU A 611 18.36 -37.88 -18.67
C LEU A 611 18.98 -39.22 -18.24
N ASP A 612 19.16 -39.47 -16.95
CA ASP A 612 19.66 -40.73 -16.41
C ASP A 612 18.76 -41.90 -16.83
N ALA A 613 17.44 -41.73 -16.83
CA ALA A 613 16.52 -42.75 -17.33
C ALA A 613 16.70 -43.03 -18.83
N VAL A 614 16.95 -41.99 -19.65
CA VAL A 614 17.25 -42.14 -21.08
C VAL A 614 18.61 -42.82 -21.28
N TYR A 615 19.62 -42.45 -20.49
CA TYR A 615 20.96 -43.05 -20.57
C TYR A 615 20.98 -44.50 -20.08
N ASN A 616 20.19 -44.84 -19.06
CA ASN A 616 20.01 -46.22 -18.64
C ASN A 616 19.39 -47.07 -19.77
N LEU A 617 18.43 -46.54 -20.54
CA LEU A 617 17.91 -47.23 -21.71
C LEU A 617 18.97 -47.38 -22.81
N LEU A 618 19.74 -46.32 -23.06
CA LEU A 618 20.87 -46.33 -23.99
C LEU A 618 21.91 -47.41 -23.66
N ASP A 619 22.20 -47.61 -22.38
CA ASP A 619 23.15 -48.64 -21.93
C ASP A 619 22.53 -50.04 -21.98
N ARG A 620 21.21 -50.14 -21.73
CA ARG A 620 20.48 -51.41 -21.71
C ARG A 620 20.25 -52.00 -23.10
N LEU A 621 19.91 -51.18 -24.10
CA LEU A 621 19.56 -51.66 -25.45
C LEU A 621 20.67 -52.48 -26.12
N PRO A 622 21.96 -52.09 -26.08
CA PRO A 622 23.04 -52.93 -26.60
C PRO A 622 23.20 -54.24 -25.82
N ILE A 623 22.97 -54.23 -24.51
CA ILE A 623 23.05 -55.42 -23.66
C ILE A 623 21.92 -56.38 -24.00
N GLU A 624 20.68 -55.92 -24.05
CA GLU A 624 19.53 -56.75 -24.43
C GLU A 624 19.72 -57.30 -25.86
N ALA A 625 20.27 -56.49 -26.77
CA ALA A 625 20.59 -56.94 -28.10
C ALA A 625 21.66 -58.03 -28.05
N SER A 626 22.72 -57.84 -27.26
CA SER A 626 23.76 -58.84 -27.04
C SER A 626 23.25 -60.11 -26.36
N GLU A 627 22.24 -60.01 -25.50
CA GLU A 627 21.55 -61.16 -24.94
C GLU A 627 20.78 -61.88 -26.04
N PHE A 628 20.09 -61.19 -26.96
CA PHE A 628 19.52 -61.81 -28.15
C PHE A 628 20.59 -62.44 -29.06
N LEU A 629 21.76 -61.80 -29.19
CA LEU A 629 22.93 -62.37 -29.88
C LEU A 629 23.48 -63.60 -29.17
N ALA A 630 23.37 -63.65 -27.83
CA ALA A 630 23.82 -64.70 -26.94
C ALA A 630 22.75 -65.75 -26.63
N ILE A 631 21.49 -65.55 -27.07
CA ILE A 631 20.52 -66.59 -27.41
C ILE A 631 21.04 -67.30 -28.69
N ASP A 632 22.33 -67.61 -28.71
CA ASP A 632 22.89 -68.72 -29.43
C ASP A 632 22.52 -69.97 -28.67
N ALA A 633 21.39 -70.53 -29.09
CA ALA A 633 20.82 -71.72 -28.52
C ALA A 633 21.36 -72.99 -29.21
N PRO A 634 21.56 -74.06 -28.43
CA PRO A 634 22.47 -75.16 -28.73
C PRO A 634 21.93 -76.00 -29.88
N GLU A 635 22.67 -76.06 -30.99
CA GLU A 635 22.31 -76.79 -32.22
C GLU A 635 20.93 -76.40 -32.80
N LEU A 636 20.78 -75.18 -33.34
CA LEU A 636 19.71 -74.75 -34.27
C LEU A 636 18.41 -75.57 -34.16
N TYR A 637 17.72 -75.47 -33.02
CA TYR A 637 16.31 -75.83 -32.80
C TYR A 637 15.49 -76.02 -34.09
N PRO A 638 14.44 -76.87 -34.07
CA PRO A 638 14.29 -78.10 -34.87
C PRO A 638 15.00 -78.21 -36.24
N PHE A 639 15.65 -77.19 -36.80
CA PHE A 639 16.43 -77.21 -38.03
C PHE A 639 17.58 -78.22 -37.98
N CYS A 640 18.48 -78.18 -37.01
CA CYS A 640 19.51 -79.21 -36.80
C CYS A 640 18.90 -80.60 -36.69
N LYS A 641 17.80 -80.73 -35.96
CA LYS A 641 17.06 -82.00 -35.84
C LYS A 641 16.53 -82.46 -37.20
N TRP A 642 15.92 -81.58 -37.98
CA TRP A 642 15.44 -81.85 -39.34
C TRP A 642 16.57 -82.21 -40.31
N ILE A 643 17.71 -81.52 -40.22
CA ILE A 643 18.91 -81.76 -41.01
C ILE A 643 19.53 -83.12 -40.63
N ASN A 644 19.63 -83.44 -39.34
CA ASN A 644 20.12 -84.73 -38.84
C ASN A 644 19.16 -85.89 -39.20
N ASP A 645 17.85 -85.66 -39.14
CA ASP A 645 16.83 -86.63 -39.58
C ASP A 645 16.94 -86.89 -41.09
N ILE A 646 17.18 -85.86 -41.92
CA ILE A 646 17.44 -86.05 -43.35
C ILE A 646 18.75 -86.80 -43.57
N LYS A 647 19.81 -86.42 -42.85
CA LYS A 647 21.13 -87.06 -42.93
C LYS A 647 21.04 -88.57 -42.65
N THR A 648 20.46 -88.94 -41.52
CA THR A 648 20.27 -90.36 -41.13
C THR A 648 19.45 -91.13 -42.15
N ASN A 649 18.37 -90.54 -42.70
CA ASN A 649 17.57 -91.16 -43.74
C ASN A 649 18.32 -91.33 -45.07
N ILE A 650 19.13 -90.34 -45.47
CA ILE A 650 20.00 -90.41 -46.65
C ILE A 650 21.00 -91.56 -46.45
N ASP A 651 21.67 -91.62 -45.31
CA ASP A 651 22.66 -92.66 -44.98
C ASP A 651 22.04 -94.06 -45.04
N MET A 652 20.83 -94.26 -44.51
CA MET A 652 20.08 -95.53 -44.59
C MET A 652 19.73 -95.94 -46.02
N ILE A 653 19.33 -94.99 -46.87
CA ILE A 653 18.96 -95.26 -48.27
C ILE A 653 20.20 -95.59 -49.11
N MET A 654 21.33 -94.93 -48.82
CA MET A 654 22.60 -95.15 -49.52
C MET A 654 23.22 -96.50 -49.14
N ALA A 655 23.15 -96.90 -47.87
CA ALA A 655 23.69 -98.18 -47.38
C ALA A 655 22.91 -99.41 -47.87
N ASN A 656 21.64 -99.28 -48.26
CA ASN A 656 20.83 -100.40 -48.72
C ASN A 656 20.98 -100.62 -50.25
N GLU A 657 21.70 -101.68 -50.63
CA GLU A 657 22.01 -102.04 -52.03
C GLU A 657 20.81 -102.59 -52.81
N SER A 658 19.78 -103.09 -52.11
CA SER A 658 18.59 -103.73 -52.72
C SER A 658 17.54 -102.77 -53.26
N ASN A 659 17.70 -101.46 -52.99
CA ASN A 659 16.73 -100.45 -53.39
C ASN A 659 16.91 -100.05 -54.87
N ASP A 660 15.80 -100.06 -55.62
CA ASP A 660 15.75 -99.59 -57.00
C ASP A 660 16.35 -98.18 -57.15
N SER A 661 17.18 -98.01 -58.18
CA SER A 661 17.79 -96.74 -58.57
C SER A 661 16.75 -95.62 -58.75
N GLU A 662 15.55 -95.95 -59.25
CA GLU A 662 14.47 -94.99 -59.41
C GLU A 662 13.86 -94.56 -58.06
N PHE A 663 13.73 -95.49 -57.12
CA PHE A 663 13.28 -95.20 -55.76
C PHE A 663 14.28 -94.26 -55.03
N LYS A 664 15.59 -94.53 -55.15
CA LYS A 664 16.63 -93.65 -54.59
C LYS A 664 16.52 -92.23 -55.17
N ARG A 665 16.34 -92.11 -56.50
CA ARG A 665 16.17 -90.82 -57.19
C ARG A 665 14.94 -90.04 -56.70
N LEU A 666 13.79 -90.71 -56.58
CA LEU A 666 12.55 -90.08 -56.11
C LEU A 666 12.65 -89.62 -54.65
N LYS A 667 13.27 -90.41 -53.78
CA LYS A 667 13.52 -90.03 -52.39
C LYS A 667 14.49 -88.85 -52.27
N MET A 668 15.59 -88.85 -53.03
CA MET A 668 16.53 -87.71 -53.07
C MET A 668 15.85 -86.43 -53.57
N THR A 669 14.98 -86.53 -54.58
CA THR A 669 14.17 -85.39 -55.06
C THR A 669 13.26 -84.85 -53.95
N SER A 670 12.64 -85.72 -53.15
CA SER A 670 11.85 -85.32 -51.99
C SER A 670 12.70 -84.64 -50.90
N TYR A 671 13.90 -85.16 -50.60
CA TYR A 671 14.80 -84.55 -49.62
C TYR A 671 15.32 -83.18 -50.07
N ARG A 672 15.60 -82.99 -51.36
CA ARG A 672 15.96 -81.67 -51.91
C ARG A 672 14.89 -80.62 -51.59
N LEU A 673 13.62 -80.94 -51.88
CA LEU A 673 12.49 -80.06 -51.61
C LEU A 673 12.30 -79.81 -50.12
N ARG A 674 12.53 -80.83 -49.27
CA ARG A 674 12.48 -80.67 -47.81
C ARG A 674 13.61 -79.80 -47.26
N LEU A 675 14.84 -79.95 -47.73
CA LEU A 675 15.98 -79.11 -47.31
C LEU A 675 15.72 -77.63 -47.64
N LEU A 676 15.24 -77.34 -48.85
CA LEU A 676 14.82 -75.98 -49.23
C LEU A 676 13.70 -75.46 -48.33
N LYS A 677 12.66 -76.27 -48.08
CA LYS A 677 11.57 -75.90 -47.20
C LYS A 677 12.04 -75.65 -45.76
N TYR A 678 12.96 -76.46 -45.24
CA TYR A 678 13.48 -76.29 -43.87
C TYR A 678 14.36 -75.05 -43.72
N ARG A 679 15.18 -74.72 -44.74
CA ARG A 679 15.89 -73.43 -44.79
C ARG A 679 14.91 -72.26 -44.78
N GLN A 680 13.87 -72.32 -45.62
CA GLN A 680 12.86 -71.27 -45.70
C GLN A 680 12.13 -71.09 -44.35
N LEU A 681 11.70 -72.17 -43.71
CA LEU A 681 11.06 -72.11 -42.40
C LEU A 681 11.99 -71.55 -41.32
N PHE A 682 13.29 -71.86 -41.39
CA PHE A 682 14.28 -71.28 -40.48
C PHE A 682 14.47 -69.77 -40.71
N GLU A 683 14.57 -69.34 -41.97
CA GLU A 683 14.63 -67.93 -42.33
C GLU A 683 13.38 -67.16 -41.87
N GLU A 684 12.19 -67.70 -42.13
CA GLU A 684 10.91 -67.13 -41.66
C GLU A 684 10.85 -67.03 -40.12
N SER A 685 11.42 -68.01 -39.41
CA SER A 685 11.50 -67.97 -37.94
C SER A 685 12.43 -66.88 -37.41
N LEU A 686 13.58 -66.67 -38.07
CA LEU A 686 14.52 -65.60 -37.73
C LEU A 686 13.92 -64.22 -38.05
N ASP A 687 13.24 -64.08 -39.18
CA ASP A 687 12.57 -62.84 -39.56
C ASP A 687 11.46 -62.51 -38.56
N SER A 688 10.65 -63.50 -38.16
CA SER A 688 9.64 -63.33 -37.12
C SER A 688 10.24 -62.86 -35.79
N ALA A 689 11.35 -63.46 -35.35
CA ALA A 689 12.03 -63.07 -34.12
C ALA A 689 12.60 -61.65 -34.18
N ILE A 690 13.22 -61.26 -35.31
CA ILE A 690 13.75 -59.90 -35.50
C ILE A 690 12.63 -58.88 -35.58
N ILE A 691 11.52 -59.19 -36.25
CA ILE A 691 10.35 -58.31 -36.30
C ILE A 691 9.81 -58.08 -34.88
N GLU A 692 9.67 -59.13 -34.09
CA GLU A 692 9.17 -58.99 -32.72
C GLU A 692 10.14 -58.20 -31.83
N TYR A 693 11.44 -58.46 -31.94
CA TYR A 693 12.44 -57.75 -31.16
C TYR A 693 12.58 -56.28 -31.58
N LYS A 694 12.54 -56.01 -32.89
CA LYS A 694 12.44 -54.66 -33.44
C LYS A 694 11.22 -53.94 -32.87
N ARG A 695 10.05 -54.59 -32.85
CA ARG A 695 8.82 -54.03 -32.30
C ARG A 695 8.99 -53.66 -30.82
N LEU A 696 9.65 -54.50 -30.02
CA LEU A 696 9.92 -54.22 -28.60
C LEU A 696 10.82 -52.99 -28.42
N ILE A 697 11.95 -52.94 -29.13
CA ILE A 697 12.85 -51.78 -29.04
C ILE A 697 12.18 -50.50 -29.55
N GLU A 698 11.47 -50.58 -30.68
CA GLU A 698 10.74 -49.44 -31.22
C GLU A 698 9.73 -48.90 -30.21
N VAL A 699 9.01 -49.77 -29.49
CA VAL A 699 8.08 -49.35 -28.44
C VAL A 699 8.81 -48.57 -27.33
N ASP A 700 9.93 -49.07 -26.83
CA ASP A 700 10.70 -48.41 -25.77
C ASP A 700 11.29 -47.06 -26.22
N VAL A 701 11.80 -46.99 -27.45
CA VAL A 701 12.30 -45.75 -28.06
C VAL A 701 11.17 -44.75 -28.25
N GLN A 702 10.02 -45.17 -28.81
CA GLN A 702 8.86 -44.29 -28.97
C GLN A 702 8.34 -43.78 -27.63
N GLN A 703 8.27 -44.65 -26.61
CA GLN A 703 7.83 -44.25 -25.29
C GLN A 703 8.76 -43.20 -24.68
N THR A 704 10.06 -43.34 -24.90
CA THR A 704 11.07 -42.36 -24.47
C THR A 704 10.93 -41.03 -25.22
N ARG A 705 10.68 -41.05 -26.54
CA ARG A 705 10.39 -39.84 -27.34
C ARG A 705 9.16 -39.11 -26.82
N ILE A 706 8.06 -39.84 -26.58
CA ILE A 706 6.83 -39.28 -26.01
C ILE A 706 7.12 -38.68 -24.63
N SER A 707 7.93 -39.35 -23.81
CA SER A 707 8.35 -38.84 -22.51
C SER A 707 9.14 -37.53 -22.62
N ASN A 708 10.10 -37.43 -23.54
CA ASN A 708 10.86 -36.20 -23.81
C ASN A 708 9.94 -35.05 -24.26
N LEU A 709 9.01 -35.30 -25.18
CA LEU A 709 8.03 -34.30 -25.64
C LEU A 709 7.11 -33.83 -24.50
N ARG A 710 6.65 -34.75 -23.65
CA ARG A 710 5.85 -34.43 -22.46
C ARG A 710 6.65 -33.66 -21.41
N PHE A 711 7.95 -33.94 -21.28
CA PHE A 711 8.82 -33.19 -20.39
C PHE A 711 8.95 -31.75 -20.90
N MET A 712 9.29 -31.56 -22.18
CA MET A 712 9.45 -30.25 -22.81
C MET A 712 8.17 -29.41 -22.75
N SER A 713 7.00 -29.99 -23.03
CA SER A 713 5.72 -29.26 -22.98
C SER A 713 5.30 -28.81 -21.58
N ARG A 714 5.90 -29.37 -20.52
CA ARG A 714 5.68 -28.96 -19.13
C ARG A 714 6.60 -27.82 -18.68
N LEU A 715 7.58 -27.43 -19.48
CA LEU A 715 8.51 -26.33 -19.19
C LEU A 715 7.86 -24.98 -19.52
N LYS A 716 7.03 -24.48 -18.60
CA LYS A 716 6.36 -23.17 -18.76
C LYS A 716 7.26 -22.01 -18.38
N LEU A 717 7.27 -20.98 -19.22
CA LEU A 717 8.07 -19.77 -19.02
C LEU A 717 7.42 -18.81 -18.01
N PHE A 718 8.21 -17.92 -17.40
CA PHE A 718 7.69 -16.95 -16.42
C PHE A 718 6.54 -16.09 -16.95
N PHE A 719 6.61 -15.59 -18.19
CA PHE A 719 5.53 -14.79 -18.78
C PHE A 719 4.24 -15.60 -19.05
N GLU A 720 4.32 -16.93 -19.04
CA GLU A 720 3.18 -17.85 -19.15
C GLU A 720 2.64 -18.25 -17.76
N GLY A 721 3.14 -17.64 -16.68
CA GLY A 721 2.86 -18.03 -15.30
C GLY A 721 3.62 -19.27 -14.83
N GLY A 722 4.64 -19.69 -15.58
CA GLY A 722 5.55 -20.78 -15.23
C GLY A 722 6.69 -20.36 -14.30
N LYS A 723 7.69 -21.24 -14.19
CA LYS A 723 8.85 -21.08 -13.29
C LYS A 723 10.21 -21.18 -13.98
N TYR A 724 10.21 -21.33 -15.30
CA TYR A 724 11.46 -21.47 -16.05
C TYR A 724 11.86 -20.17 -16.73
N ALA A 725 13.16 -19.88 -16.69
CA ALA A 725 13.74 -18.83 -17.52
C ALA A 725 13.88 -19.32 -18.98
N ALA A 726 13.82 -18.42 -19.95
CA ALA A 726 13.93 -18.79 -21.37
C ALA A 726 15.24 -19.54 -21.70
N ALA A 727 16.37 -19.06 -21.18
CA ALA A 727 17.66 -19.71 -21.38
C ALA A 727 17.77 -21.08 -20.67
N GLU A 728 17.03 -21.27 -19.57
CA GLU A 728 16.97 -22.53 -18.82
C GLU A 728 16.15 -23.59 -19.57
N VAL A 729 15.00 -23.20 -20.14
CA VAL A 729 14.21 -24.06 -21.03
C VAL A 729 15.03 -24.47 -22.25
N LEU A 730 15.71 -23.51 -22.89
CA LEU A 730 16.54 -23.79 -24.06
C LEU A 730 17.66 -24.79 -23.74
N ARG A 731 18.33 -24.63 -22.59
CA ARG A 731 19.36 -25.58 -22.11
C ARG A 731 18.77 -26.98 -21.92
N SER A 732 17.61 -27.07 -21.28
CA SER A 732 16.91 -28.34 -21.01
C SER A 732 16.49 -29.03 -22.30
N CYS A 733 15.86 -28.30 -23.23
CA CYS A 733 15.45 -28.81 -24.54
C CYS A 733 16.66 -29.30 -25.34
N ASN A 734 17.75 -28.53 -25.39
CA ASN A 734 18.97 -28.95 -26.10
C ASN A 734 19.58 -30.23 -25.52
N ALA A 735 19.56 -30.40 -24.20
CA ALA A 735 20.03 -31.63 -23.56
C ALA A 735 19.14 -32.84 -23.92
N LEU A 736 17.81 -32.66 -23.91
CA LEU A 736 16.85 -33.71 -24.28
C LEU A 736 16.92 -34.08 -25.76
N VAL A 737 17.14 -33.11 -26.65
CA VAL A 737 17.36 -33.36 -28.08
C VAL A 737 18.62 -34.19 -28.29
N LYS A 738 19.75 -33.81 -27.67
CA LYS A 738 21.00 -34.60 -27.75
C LYS A 738 20.84 -36.03 -27.23
N ALA A 739 20.13 -36.21 -26.12
CA ALA A 739 19.83 -37.54 -25.58
C ALA A 739 18.92 -38.34 -26.53
N GLY A 740 17.95 -37.68 -27.17
CA GLY A 740 17.13 -38.27 -28.23
C GLY A 740 17.96 -38.72 -29.43
N ASP A 741 18.85 -37.87 -29.94
CA ASP A 741 19.74 -38.20 -31.07
C ASP A 741 20.66 -39.38 -30.74
N ALA A 742 21.18 -39.43 -29.51
CA ALA A 742 21.98 -40.56 -29.04
C ALA A 742 21.15 -41.85 -28.99
N LEU A 743 19.89 -41.79 -28.53
CA LEU A 743 18.97 -42.92 -28.49
C LEU A 743 18.68 -43.45 -29.90
N GLU A 744 18.45 -42.56 -30.87
CA GLU A 744 18.29 -42.95 -32.27
C GLU A 744 19.53 -43.64 -32.82
N SER A 745 20.71 -43.07 -32.59
CA SER A 745 21.96 -43.68 -33.03
C SER A 745 22.17 -45.06 -32.40
N CYS A 746 21.81 -45.24 -31.12
CA CYS A 746 21.86 -46.53 -30.45
C CYS A 746 20.87 -47.53 -31.04
N PHE A 747 19.63 -47.12 -31.29
CA PHE A 747 18.61 -47.94 -31.93
C PHE A 747 19.10 -48.52 -33.27
N HIS A 748 19.63 -47.67 -34.14
CA HIS A 748 20.14 -48.11 -35.44
C HIS A 748 21.31 -49.09 -35.29
N ARG A 749 22.27 -48.81 -34.40
CA ARG A 749 23.39 -49.72 -34.13
C ARG A 749 22.93 -51.08 -33.60
N THR A 750 21.95 -51.08 -32.71
CA THR A 750 21.33 -52.31 -32.19
C THR A 750 20.64 -53.10 -33.31
N MET A 751 19.88 -52.44 -34.17
CA MET A 751 19.23 -53.08 -35.32
C MET A 751 20.24 -53.67 -36.30
N ASP A 752 21.31 -52.94 -36.61
CA ASP A 752 22.39 -53.42 -37.47
C ASP A 752 23.07 -54.67 -36.88
N ALA A 753 23.32 -54.70 -35.57
CA ALA A 753 23.89 -55.85 -34.89
C ALA A 753 22.98 -57.10 -34.98
N LEU A 754 21.66 -56.93 -34.82
CA LEU A 754 20.68 -58.01 -34.97
C LEU A 754 20.65 -58.55 -36.41
N HIS A 755 20.65 -57.67 -37.41
CA HIS A 755 20.70 -58.06 -38.82
C HIS A 755 22.02 -58.75 -39.19
N GLN A 756 23.14 -58.29 -38.63
CA GLN A 756 24.43 -58.96 -38.80
C GLN A 756 24.39 -60.38 -38.23
N ARG A 757 23.80 -60.58 -37.04
CA ARG A 757 23.65 -61.91 -36.44
C ARG A 757 22.73 -62.82 -37.23
N ARG A 758 21.59 -62.30 -37.71
CA ARG A 758 20.70 -63.02 -38.63
C ARG A 758 21.50 -63.61 -39.80
N THR A 759 22.32 -62.76 -40.42
CA THR A 759 23.15 -63.13 -41.57
C THR A 759 24.18 -64.21 -41.19
N GLN A 760 24.79 -64.11 -40.00
CA GLN A 760 25.70 -65.13 -39.47
C GLN A 760 24.99 -66.48 -39.23
N LEU A 761 23.81 -66.48 -38.62
CA LEU A 761 23.03 -67.69 -38.34
C LEU A 761 22.56 -68.38 -39.62
N LEU A 762 22.12 -67.63 -40.63
CA LEU A 762 21.78 -68.17 -41.95
C LEU A 762 22.99 -68.78 -42.64
N ALA A 763 24.16 -68.13 -42.56
CA ALA A 763 25.40 -68.68 -43.11
C ALA A 763 25.81 -70.00 -42.42
N LEU A 764 25.63 -70.11 -41.10
CA LEU A 764 25.87 -71.35 -40.35
C LEU A 764 24.89 -72.47 -40.74
N ALA A 765 23.60 -72.15 -40.88
CA ALA A 765 22.58 -73.09 -41.35
C ALA A 765 22.91 -73.61 -42.76
N ASP A 766 23.35 -72.72 -43.65
CA ASP A 766 23.80 -73.07 -45.00
C ASP A 766 25.02 -73.99 -44.98
N GLN A 767 25.99 -73.72 -44.11
CA GLN A 767 27.17 -74.55 -43.95
C GLN A 767 26.80 -75.99 -43.53
N GLN A 768 25.80 -76.17 -42.67
CA GLN A 768 25.33 -77.50 -42.25
C GLN A 768 24.49 -78.22 -43.32
N MET A 769 23.73 -77.46 -44.12
CA MET A 769 22.85 -78.02 -45.14
C MET A 769 23.59 -78.39 -46.43
N LEU A 770 24.66 -77.66 -46.79
CA LEU A 770 25.39 -77.79 -48.05
C LEU A 770 25.92 -79.21 -48.33
N PRO A 771 26.50 -79.96 -47.36
CA PRO A 771 26.95 -81.33 -47.60
C PRO A 771 25.82 -82.27 -48.02
N LEU A 772 24.64 -82.16 -47.40
CA LEU A 772 23.48 -82.98 -47.74
C LEU A 772 22.91 -82.61 -49.11
N GLN A 773 22.89 -81.32 -49.45
CA GLN A 773 22.49 -80.86 -50.78
C GLN A 773 23.39 -81.45 -51.87
N ARG A 774 24.72 -81.46 -51.67
CA ARG A 774 25.66 -82.06 -52.62
C ARG A 774 25.38 -83.55 -52.85
N ILE A 775 25.18 -84.33 -51.78
CA ILE A 775 24.85 -85.78 -51.87
C ILE A 775 23.55 -85.99 -52.67
N VAL A 776 22.53 -85.19 -52.39
CA VAL A 776 21.23 -85.25 -53.07
C VAL A 776 21.36 -84.90 -54.56
N GLU A 777 22.15 -83.88 -54.90
CA GLU A 777 22.36 -83.42 -56.28
C GLU A 777 23.24 -84.36 -57.11
N GLU A 778 24.29 -84.93 -56.52
CA GLU A 778 25.16 -85.91 -57.19
C GLU A 778 24.38 -87.18 -57.52
N THR A 779 23.58 -87.71 -56.58
CA THR A 779 22.73 -88.89 -56.80
C THR A 779 21.68 -88.64 -57.91
N TYR A 780 21.21 -87.41 -58.06
CA TYR A 780 20.30 -87.01 -59.13
C TYR A 780 20.99 -86.97 -60.51
N LYS A 781 22.23 -86.48 -60.60
CA LYS A 781 22.98 -86.33 -61.86
C LYS A 781 23.39 -87.67 -62.48
N TYR A 782 23.68 -88.70 -61.68
CA TYR A 782 24.13 -90.02 -62.18
C TYR A 782 22.99 -90.96 -62.62
N GLY A 783 21.75 -90.76 -62.17
CA GLY A 783 20.61 -91.65 -62.49
C GLY A 783 19.95 -91.44 -63.85
N ALA A 784 20.21 -90.31 -64.53
CA ALA A 784 19.53 -89.99 -65.80
C ALA A 784 20.28 -90.48 -67.05
N LYS A 785 21.58 -90.81 -66.95
CA LYS A 785 22.41 -91.12 -68.13
C LYS A 785 22.58 -92.62 -68.44
N THR A 786 22.13 -93.52 -67.57
CA THR A 786 22.35 -94.98 -67.76
C THR A 786 21.12 -95.77 -68.23
N ALA A 787 19.94 -95.15 -68.30
CA ALA A 787 18.68 -95.86 -68.63
C ALA A 787 18.21 -95.72 -70.10
N PHE A 788 18.81 -94.85 -70.92
CA PHE A 788 18.31 -94.60 -72.29
C PHE A 788 19.18 -95.12 -73.45
N ASP A 789 20.26 -95.88 -73.18
CA ASP A 789 21.22 -96.26 -74.23
C ASP A 789 21.52 -97.78 -74.35
N LYS A 790 20.56 -98.65 -73.97
CA LYS A 790 20.71 -100.12 -74.13
C LYS A 790 19.70 -100.83 -75.04
N ASN A 791 18.91 -100.12 -75.84
CA ASN A 791 18.02 -100.74 -76.85
C ASN A 791 18.18 -100.12 -78.26
N LYS A 792 19.40 -100.13 -78.81
CA LYS A 792 19.62 -100.13 -80.27
C LYS A 792 20.47 -101.32 -80.68
N LEU A 793 19.80 -102.42 -81.02
CA LEU A 793 20.37 -103.50 -81.82
C LEU A 793 20.72 -102.97 -83.23
N PRO A 794 21.84 -103.41 -83.82
CA PRO A 794 22.23 -103.01 -85.17
C PRO A 794 21.34 -103.71 -86.21
N GLN A 795 20.69 -102.93 -87.07
CA GLN A 795 20.17 -103.44 -88.33
C GLN A 795 21.34 -103.68 -89.28
N ASN A 796 21.72 -104.95 -89.45
CA ASN A 796 22.49 -105.41 -90.59
C ASN A 796 21.63 -105.27 -91.86
N LYS A 797 22.08 -104.40 -92.77
CA LYS A 797 21.75 -104.49 -94.19
C LYS A 797 22.71 -105.46 -94.86
N THR A 798 22.20 -106.53 -95.46
CA THR A 798 22.78 -107.11 -96.68
C THR A 798 21.71 -107.87 -97.46
N LYS A 799 21.47 -107.33 -98.67
CA LYS A 799 20.70 -107.84 -99.83
C LYS A 799 19.20 -108.00 -99.70
#